data_AF-A0A7C1B703-F1
#
_entry.id   AF-A0A7C1B703-F1
#
_cell.length_a   1.000
_cell.length_b   1.000
_cell.length_c   1.000
_cell.angle_alpha   90.00
_cell.angle_beta   90.00
_cell.angle_gamma   90.00
#
_symmetry.space_group_name_H-M   'P 1'
#
loop_
_entity.id
_entity.type
_entity.pdbx_description
1 polymer ?
#
loop_
_entity_poly.entity_id
_entity_poly.type
_entity_poly.pdbx_seq_one_letter_code
_entity_poly.pdbx_strand_id
1 'polypeptide(L)'
;MRAWGLSISLFAAVAVTAGLLGCQGQNAAPGSQAIRHWNMVDSLESGRILSTATTSAIIPFANVMTNNDSYLVANRMGMKKKITIANEQRSAIFAPSQTSIECTVHVPFNAVLDFGYGISRDAWSRAGDGCQFDVLVKNAGIKQMLFSHYIDPKMRKQDRKWFNANVDLSAFSGRDIALRFVTRGTYPIRPPFQRHPDTRYDYALWSNPFIAGRDECREKTNVILISIDTLRADHLSCLGYQRPTTPNLDKLADESVVFEQAITAAPWTLPSHASLFTGLIPSQHGVQNFYQRLSDEALTLAEVMRENSFLTLGVASFEYLFPDYGLAQGFDEYYFHYPQPADKVVERALAMLDRHDDKRFFMFLHFFDAHDPYDPPAPYDTMFCPFGEKGCLRKEYKSPVKAFLGERRRPTDRDIQGSTALYDGEIRFVDEELSVFFERLKELDLWENTMVVVTSDHGEEFWDHRSLSHGFRLFEEEIRVPLIIKLPQSRNAGLRIRRQVGLIDVAPPILAEVGLGGAMAGPGSPLFAKPNATHLDDSFYVSETAAQGIMRLCLRSSVLKYITPNIYNYKGLSYRSPELLYDLRNDPHETENLVAFEPELTKSLREKAYRTLFDLSSPGWRILFSTPRQSKFWGEIRSDGQFRDIYSLPCLDEVVDHSDHQIRFAKALKTYESLLSFRLEPPDMPLTVELKIDGNQACLDRVRIGGGRPASNPFTLNP
;
A
#
# COMPACT_ATOMS: atom_id res chain seq x y z
N MET A 1 -7.48 -13.39 37.59
CA MET A 1 -8.90 -13.36 37.15
C MET A 1 -9.40 -11.92 37.20
N ARG A 2 -9.27 -11.18 36.09
CA ARG A 2 -10.16 -10.11 35.62
C ARG A 2 -9.73 -9.89 34.17
N ALA A 3 -10.69 -10.14 33.29
CA ALA A 3 -10.50 -10.51 31.90
C ALA A 3 -10.46 -9.29 30.99
N TRP A 4 -9.75 -9.49 29.88
CA TRP A 4 -9.59 -8.62 28.74
C TRP A 4 -10.95 -8.36 28.06
N GLY A 5 -11.27 -7.10 27.81
CA GLY A 5 -12.39 -6.68 26.96
C GLY A 5 -11.86 -6.39 25.55
N LEU A 6 -12.09 -7.32 24.63
CA LEU A 6 -11.87 -7.17 23.18
C LEU A 6 -12.95 -6.24 22.59
N SER A 7 -12.51 -5.15 21.96
CA SER A 7 -13.34 -4.24 21.18
C SER A 7 -13.60 -4.84 19.79
N ILE A 8 -14.67 -5.60 19.64
CA ILE A 8 -15.28 -5.89 18.34
C ILE A 8 -16.09 -4.67 17.96
N SER A 9 -15.69 -3.93 16.92
CA SER A 9 -16.48 -2.83 16.36
C SER A 9 -16.14 -2.61 14.89
N LEU A 10 -16.55 -3.52 14.01
CA LEU A 10 -16.85 -3.18 12.62
C LEU A 10 -17.76 -4.22 11.92
N PHE A 11 -18.86 -4.63 12.55
CA PHE A 11 -19.95 -5.34 11.86
C PHE A 11 -21.27 -5.11 12.60
N ALA A 12 -22.05 -4.11 12.17
CA ALA A 12 -23.48 -4.06 12.45
C ALA A 12 -24.19 -3.05 11.53
N ALA A 13 -24.67 -3.52 10.39
CA ALA A 13 -25.79 -2.91 9.68
C ALA A 13 -26.55 -3.95 8.84
N VAL A 14 -27.05 -5.02 9.47
CA VAL A 14 -28.19 -5.80 8.96
C VAL A 14 -29.07 -6.20 10.14
N ALA A 15 -30.10 -5.41 10.40
CA ALA A 15 -31.27 -5.85 11.15
C ALA A 15 -32.47 -5.01 10.67
N VAL A 16 -33.28 -5.58 9.76
CA VAL A 16 -34.64 -5.10 9.51
C VAL A 16 -35.58 -6.27 9.80
N THR A 17 -36.48 -5.96 10.73
CA THR A 17 -37.64 -6.69 11.25
C THR A 17 -38.41 -7.55 10.25
N ALA A 18 -38.66 -8.82 10.61
CA ALA A 18 -39.77 -9.62 10.11
C ALA A 18 -40.60 -10.14 11.29
N GLY A 19 -41.88 -9.80 11.30
CA GLY A 19 -42.83 -10.15 12.35
C GLY A 19 -43.25 -11.62 12.32
N LEU A 20 -43.57 -12.11 13.52
CA LEU A 20 -44.18 -13.40 13.81
C LEU A 20 -45.55 -13.55 13.15
N LEU A 21 -45.77 -14.66 12.45
CA LEU A 21 -47.02 -15.45 12.42
C LEU A 21 -46.68 -16.82 11.81
N GLY A 22 -46.95 -17.89 12.58
CA GLY A 22 -46.54 -19.26 12.25
C GLY A 22 -47.50 -20.00 11.32
N CYS A 23 -47.03 -21.13 10.79
CA CYS A 23 -47.76 -22.41 10.75
C CYS A 23 -46.89 -23.53 10.14
N GLN A 24 -47.25 -24.75 10.52
CA GLN A 24 -46.56 -26.03 10.41
C GLN A 24 -46.46 -26.58 8.97
N GLY A 25 -45.51 -27.51 8.73
CA GLY A 25 -45.73 -28.62 7.79
C GLY A 25 -44.60 -29.01 6.82
N GLN A 26 -43.76 -29.96 7.25
CA GLN A 26 -43.19 -31.11 6.52
C GLN A 26 -42.49 -30.98 5.13
N ASN A 27 -41.19 -31.34 5.16
CA ASN A 27 -40.42 -32.22 4.26
C ASN A 27 -40.25 -31.89 2.74
N ALA A 28 -39.03 -31.48 2.34
CA ALA A 28 -38.13 -32.21 1.42
C ALA A 28 -36.83 -31.43 1.07
N ALA A 29 -35.68 -32.03 1.41
CA ALA A 29 -34.31 -32.00 0.84
C ALA A 29 -33.55 -30.67 0.45
N PRO A 30 -32.21 -30.63 0.61
CA PRO A 30 -31.42 -29.40 0.66
C PRO A 30 -30.78 -29.00 -0.68
N GLY A 31 -30.99 -27.75 -1.11
CA GLY A 31 -30.27 -27.09 -2.21
C GLY A 31 -29.20 -26.15 -1.67
N SER A 32 -27.94 -26.55 -1.85
CA SER A 32 -26.70 -25.91 -1.41
C SER A 32 -26.53 -24.45 -1.88
N GLN A 33 -26.33 -23.53 -0.92
CA GLN A 33 -25.59 -22.28 -1.16
C GLN A 33 -24.11 -22.62 -1.30
N ALA A 34 -23.57 -22.42 -2.50
CA ALA A 34 -22.16 -22.61 -2.80
C ALA A 34 -21.33 -21.49 -2.15
N ILE A 35 -20.89 -21.74 -0.92
CA ILE A 35 -19.64 -21.20 -0.38
C ILE A 35 -18.54 -21.76 -1.29
N ARG A 36 -18.00 -20.94 -2.20
CA ARG A 36 -16.80 -21.31 -2.96
C ARG A 36 -15.68 -21.55 -1.97
N HIS A 37 -15.44 -22.83 -1.71
CA HIS A 37 -14.26 -23.32 -1.03
C HIS A 37 -13.03 -22.81 -1.77
N TRP A 38 -12.10 -22.28 -0.99
CA TRP A 38 -10.73 -22.07 -1.39
C TRP A 38 -10.13 -23.41 -1.81
N ASN A 39 -9.97 -23.64 -3.12
CA ASN A 39 -9.16 -24.75 -3.63
C ASN A 39 -7.68 -24.40 -3.43
N MET A 40 -7.17 -24.68 -2.23
CA MET A 40 -5.74 -24.79 -1.95
C MET A 40 -5.25 -26.21 -2.32
N VAL A 41 -5.57 -26.71 -3.51
CA VAL A 41 -5.09 -28.04 -4.00
C VAL A 41 -4.75 -28.09 -5.51
N ASP A 42 -5.23 -27.17 -6.35
CA ASP A 42 -5.13 -27.33 -7.83
C ASP A 42 -3.85 -26.79 -8.51
N SER A 43 -2.70 -26.80 -7.83
CA SER A 43 -1.40 -26.64 -8.52
C SER A 43 -0.35 -27.70 -8.18
N LEU A 44 -0.77 -28.80 -7.54
CA LEU A 44 0.08 -29.98 -7.33
C LEU A 44 -0.07 -31.05 -8.41
N GLU A 45 -0.97 -30.88 -9.38
CA GLU A 45 -1.13 -31.78 -10.52
C GLU A 45 -0.60 -31.18 -11.82
N SER A 46 0.73 -31.19 -11.98
CA SER A 46 1.40 -31.38 -13.29
C SER A 46 2.93 -31.39 -13.15
N GLY A 47 3.42 -32.10 -12.13
CA GLY A 47 4.80 -32.56 -12.09
C GLY A 47 4.77 -33.98 -11.59
N ARG A 48 4.87 -34.96 -12.50
CA ARG A 48 4.84 -36.40 -12.21
C ARG A 48 5.54 -36.73 -10.89
N ILE A 49 4.74 -37.04 -9.87
CA ILE A 49 5.17 -37.75 -8.68
C ILE A 49 5.59 -39.13 -9.17
N LEU A 50 6.90 -39.36 -9.33
CA LEU A 50 7.42 -40.72 -9.32
C LEU A 50 7.28 -41.22 -7.89
N SER A 51 6.33 -42.14 -7.75
CA SER A 51 6.06 -42.92 -6.55
C SER A 51 7.31 -43.67 -6.09
N THR A 52 7.35 -43.89 -4.78
CA THR A 52 8.09 -44.97 -4.09
C THR A 52 9.62 -44.97 -4.25
N ALA A 53 10.31 -44.18 -3.42
CA ALA A 53 11.59 -44.57 -2.82
C ALA A 53 11.91 -43.62 -1.65
N THR A 54 12.42 -44.18 -0.54
CA THR A 54 13.29 -43.45 0.39
C THR A 54 14.46 -42.89 -0.39
N THR A 55 14.44 -41.62 -0.74
CA THR A 55 15.53 -40.98 -1.48
C THR A 55 15.74 -39.57 -0.96
N SER A 56 16.93 -39.35 -0.40
CA SER A 56 17.55 -38.06 -0.17
C SER A 56 17.50 -37.24 -1.46
N ALA A 57 16.50 -36.37 -1.61
CA ALA A 57 16.40 -35.49 -2.76
C ALA A 57 17.40 -34.34 -2.59
N ILE A 58 18.56 -34.47 -3.24
CA ILE A 58 19.44 -33.33 -3.52
C ILE A 58 18.77 -32.58 -4.66
N ILE A 59 18.26 -31.37 -4.41
CA ILE A 59 17.77 -30.47 -5.45
C ILE A 59 18.98 -29.68 -5.96
N PRO A 60 19.50 -29.92 -7.18
CA PRO A 60 20.58 -29.12 -7.73
C PRO A 60 20.05 -27.76 -8.20
N PHE A 61 20.73 -26.68 -7.82
CA PHE A 61 20.39 -25.32 -8.24
C PHE A 61 20.92 -25.00 -9.64
N ALA A 62 20.13 -24.27 -10.44
CA ALA A 62 20.58 -23.68 -11.69
C ALA A 62 21.48 -22.46 -11.40
N ASN A 63 22.71 -22.52 -11.92
CA ASN A 63 23.73 -21.46 -12.04
C ASN A 63 23.52 -20.17 -11.22
N VAL A 64 24.18 -20.12 -10.07
CA VAL A 64 24.62 -18.85 -9.47
C VAL A 64 25.90 -18.45 -10.21
N MET A 65 25.90 -17.25 -10.82
CA MET A 65 27.03 -16.45 -11.35
C MET A 65 26.87 -16.08 -12.83
N THR A 66 26.87 -14.78 -13.10
CA THR A 66 27.85 -14.08 -13.97
C THR A 66 27.48 -12.60 -14.01
N ASN A 67 28.04 -11.80 -13.10
CA ASN A 67 28.48 -10.44 -13.40
C ASN A 67 29.42 -9.97 -12.29
N ASN A 68 30.60 -9.51 -12.70
CA ASN A 68 31.79 -9.32 -11.88
C ASN A 68 31.78 -8.08 -10.97
N ASP A 69 30.65 -7.38 -10.80
CA ASP A 69 30.63 -6.09 -10.10
C ASP A 69 29.52 -5.94 -9.04
N SER A 70 28.81 -7.02 -8.67
CA SER A 70 27.80 -7.00 -7.60
C SER A 70 28.27 -7.81 -6.39
N TYR A 71 28.87 -7.13 -5.42
CA TYR A 71 29.38 -7.70 -4.15
C TYR A 71 28.29 -8.18 -3.18
N LEU A 72 27.03 -7.96 -3.54
CA LEU A 72 25.90 -8.70 -3.01
C LEU A 72 25.63 -9.84 -3.99
N VAL A 73 25.89 -11.08 -3.58
CA VAL A 73 25.32 -12.25 -4.27
C VAL A 73 23.81 -12.15 -4.06
N ALA A 74 23.15 -11.43 -4.95
CA ALA A 74 21.73 -11.14 -4.88
C ALA A 74 20.98 -12.44 -4.64
N ASN A 75 20.18 -12.41 -3.58
CA ASN A 75 19.31 -13.42 -3.03
C ASN A 75 18.47 -14.14 -4.13
N ARG A 76 19.07 -15.09 -4.85
CA ARG A 76 18.45 -15.82 -5.97
C ARG A 76 18.57 -17.34 -5.80
N MET A 77 18.37 -17.85 -4.59
CA MET A 77 18.07 -19.29 -4.40
C MET A 77 16.64 -19.66 -4.89
N GLY A 78 16.10 -18.98 -5.91
CA GLY A 78 14.76 -19.26 -6.43
C GLY A 78 13.59 -18.97 -5.47
N MET A 79 13.79 -18.14 -4.45
CA MET A 79 12.78 -17.84 -3.42
C MET A 79 11.68 -16.94 -3.97
N LYS A 80 10.58 -17.54 -4.45
CA LYS A 80 9.45 -16.79 -5.01
C LYS A 80 8.23 -16.71 -4.11
N LYS A 81 8.18 -17.49 -3.02
CA LYS A 81 6.98 -17.57 -2.18
C LYS A 81 7.11 -16.68 -0.95
N LYS A 82 6.17 -15.74 -0.79
CA LYS A 82 5.99 -14.97 0.44
C LYS A 82 5.32 -15.84 1.49
N ILE A 83 5.93 -15.93 2.68
CA ILE A 83 5.41 -16.72 3.79
C ILE A 83 5.37 -15.86 5.04
N THR A 84 4.23 -15.91 5.73
CA THR A 84 4.00 -15.21 6.99
C THR A 84 4.17 -16.16 8.17
N ILE A 85 5.02 -15.79 9.14
CA ILE A 85 5.10 -16.43 10.46
C ILE A 85 4.79 -15.35 11.50
N ALA A 86 3.75 -15.57 12.30
CA ALA A 86 3.17 -14.54 13.16
C ALA A 86 2.76 -13.28 12.37
N ASN A 87 3.46 -12.17 12.58
CA ASN A 87 3.19 -10.84 12.04
C ASN A 87 4.29 -10.36 11.09
N GLU A 88 5.10 -11.29 10.59
CA GLU A 88 6.25 -10.97 9.76
C GLU A 88 6.25 -11.86 8.51
N GLN A 89 6.22 -11.20 7.36
CA GLN A 89 6.27 -11.83 6.05
C GLN A 89 7.69 -11.76 5.49
N ARG A 90 8.18 -12.88 4.96
CA ARG A 90 9.49 -12.99 4.30
C ARG A 90 9.41 -13.81 3.02
N SER A 91 10.35 -13.57 2.11
CA SER A 91 10.62 -14.48 0.99
C SER A 91 11.26 -15.76 1.52
N ALA A 92 10.68 -16.93 1.23
CA ALA A 92 11.15 -18.19 1.82
C ALA A 92 11.14 -19.39 0.87
N ILE A 93 12.01 -20.36 1.16
CA ILE A 93 12.01 -21.71 0.58
C ILE A 93 11.36 -22.65 1.57
N PHE A 94 10.39 -23.42 1.06
CA PHE A 94 9.82 -24.54 1.77
C PHE A 94 10.79 -25.72 1.78
N ALA A 95 11.23 -26.14 2.97
CA ALA A 95 12.22 -27.18 3.18
C ALA A 95 11.74 -28.13 4.30
N PRO A 96 10.70 -28.95 4.05
CA PRO A 96 10.13 -29.83 5.08
C PRO A 96 11.19 -30.78 5.64
N SER A 97 10.99 -31.26 6.88
CA SER A 97 11.92 -32.18 7.55
C SER A 97 12.38 -33.32 6.62
N GLN A 98 13.70 -33.57 6.62
CA GLN A 98 14.46 -34.38 5.65
C GLN A 98 14.74 -33.70 4.30
N THR A 99 14.94 -32.37 4.29
CA THR A 99 15.40 -31.63 3.12
C THR A 99 16.86 -31.22 3.25
N SER A 100 17.60 -31.27 2.14
CA SER A 100 18.95 -30.73 2.02
C SER A 100 19.05 -29.86 0.77
N ILE A 101 19.45 -28.61 0.95
CA ILE A 101 19.61 -27.59 -0.07
C ILE A 101 21.11 -27.28 -0.13
N GLU A 102 21.74 -27.41 -1.29
CA GLU A 102 23.17 -27.11 -1.45
C GLU A 102 23.39 -26.06 -2.54
N CYS A 103 24.20 -25.04 -2.24
CA CYS A 103 24.62 -24.03 -3.18
C CYS A 103 26.14 -23.84 -3.11
N THR A 104 26.75 -23.50 -4.25
CA THR A 104 28.17 -23.11 -4.30
C THR A 104 28.23 -21.60 -4.39
N VAL A 105 29.06 -20.98 -3.55
CA VAL A 105 29.20 -19.54 -3.43
C VAL A 105 30.67 -19.17 -3.35
N HIS A 106 31.03 -18.07 -4.00
CA HIS A 106 32.31 -17.41 -3.76
C HIS A 106 32.18 -16.56 -2.50
N VAL A 107 33.11 -16.69 -1.55
CA VAL A 107 33.05 -15.97 -0.27
C VAL A 107 33.86 -14.67 -0.39
N PRO A 108 33.23 -13.48 -0.27
CA PRO A 108 33.95 -12.21 -0.22
C PRO A 108 34.92 -12.14 0.97
N PHE A 109 35.82 -11.15 0.96
CA PHE A 109 36.65 -10.88 2.14
C PHE A 109 35.77 -10.39 3.31
N ASN A 110 36.09 -10.85 4.52
CA ASN A 110 35.35 -10.52 5.76
C ASN A 110 33.84 -10.76 5.64
N ALA A 111 33.47 -11.87 4.98
CA ALA A 111 32.08 -12.16 4.67
C ALA A 111 31.32 -12.78 5.84
N VAL A 112 30.02 -12.49 5.87
CA VAL A 112 29.07 -13.07 6.79
C VAL A 112 27.93 -13.70 6.01
N LEU A 113 27.49 -14.87 6.45
CA LEU A 113 26.26 -15.52 5.99
C LEU A 113 25.14 -15.22 6.97
N ASP A 114 24.11 -14.55 6.47
CA ASP A 114 22.88 -14.25 7.21
C ASP A 114 21.72 -15.01 6.60
N PHE A 115 20.84 -15.54 7.43
CA PHE A 115 19.63 -16.22 7.01
C PHE A 115 18.58 -16.24 8.12
N GLY A 116 17.32 -16.30 7.69
CA GLY A 116 16.18 -16.58 8.52
C GLY A 116 15.73 -18.03 8.43
N TYR A 117 15.06 -18.51 9.47
CA TYR A 117 14.47 -19.85 9.50
C TYR A 117 13.28 -19.92 10.45
N GLY A 118 12.38 -20.86 10.21
CA GLY A 118 11.16 -21.00 11.02
C GLY A 118 10.27 -22.14 10.55
N ILE A 119 9.16 -22.34 11.28
CA ILE A 119 8.11 -23.31 10.92
C ILE A 119 6.81 -22.56 10.67
N SER A 120 6.15 -22.84 9.54
CA SER A 120 4.89 -22.22 9.14
C SER A 120 3.81 -22.33 10.21
N ARG A 121 2.97 -21.30 10.31
CA ARG A 121 1.83 -21.24 11.24
C ARG A 121 0.92 -22.45 11.14
N ASP A 122 0.72 -22.99 9.94
CA ASP A 122 -0.16 -24.14 9.69
C ASP A 122 0.32 -25.41 10.40
N ALA A 123 1.60 -25.48 10.77
CA ALA A 123 2.21 -26.61 11.48
C ALA A 123 2.25 -26.43 13.01
N TRP A 124 1.98 -25.25 13.56
CA TRP A 124 2.13 -24.97 15.00
C TRP A 124 1.24 -25.82 15.92
N SER A 125 0.10 -26.29 15.41
CA SER A 125 -0.84 -27.13 16.14
C SER A 125 -0.93 -28.56 15.61
N ARG A 126 -0.14 -28.91 14.58
CA ARG A 126 -0.16 -30.25 13.96
C ARG A 126 0.74 -31.22 14.71
N ALA A 127 0.57 -32.51 14.43
CA ALA A 127 1.39 -33.56 15.01
C ALA A 127 2.77 -33.61 14.33
N GLY A 128 3.72 -32.83 14.86
CA GLY A 128 5.15 -32.89 14.55
C GLY A 128 5.98 -32.79 15.84
N ASP A 129 7.22 -33.26 15.78
CA ASP A 129 8.19 -33.29 16.89
C ASP A 129 9.24 -32.17 16.74
N GLY A 130 8.87 -31.04 16.14
CA GLY A 130 9.78 -29.93 15.86
C GLY A 130 10.79 -30.24 14.74
N CYS A 131 11.59 -29.24 14.36
CA CYS A 131 12.56 -29.33 13.28
C CYS A 131 13.93 -28.79 13.70
N GLN A 132 14.97 -29.54 13.33
CA GLN A 132 16.37 -29.17 13.43
C GLN A 132 16.82 -28.48 12.14
N PHE A 133 17.39 -27.28 12.29
CA PHE A 133 17.95 -26.46 11.23
C PHE A 133 19.47 -26.45 11.33
N ASP A 134 20.15 -26.88 10.27
CA ASP A 134 21.60 -26.94 10.23
C ASP A 134 22.15 -26.27 8.97
N VAL A 135 23.27 -25.56 9.12
CA VAL A 135 24.06 -25.07 7.99
C VAL A 135 25.45 -25.70 8.06
N LEU A 136 25.84 -26.34 6.97
CA LEU A 136 27.15 -26.96 6.82
C LEU A 136 27.90 -26.30 5.69
N VAL A 137 29.23 -26.25 5.81
CA VAL A 137 30.13 -25.91 4.71
C VAL A 137 30.92 -27.13 4.30
N LYS A 138 31.11 -27.29 2.98
CA LYS A 138 32.04 -28.24 2.39
C LYS A 138 33.11 -27.47 1.62
N ASN A 139 34.36 -27.62 2.04
CA ASN A 139 35.53 -27.04 1.40
C ASN A 139 36.64 -28.09 1.31
N ALA A 140 37.17 -28.35 0.11
CA ALA A 140 38.27 -29.29 -0.12
C ALA A 140 38.08 -30.69 0.53
N GLY A 141 36.84 -31.19 0.58
CA GLY A 141 36.50 -32.50 1.17
C GLY A 141 36.22 -32.48 2.68
N ILE A 142 36.54 -31.40 3.38
CA ILE A 142 36.20 -31.19 4.80
C ILE A 142 34.76 -30.70 4.89
N LYS A 143 33.95 -31.33 5.74
CA LYS A 143 32.61 -30.87 6.11
C LYS A 143 32.64 -30.31 7.53
N GLN A 144 32.22 -29.07 7.68
CA GLN A 144 32.14 -28.40 8.98
C GLN A 144 30.70 -27.92 9.22
N MET A 145 30.21 -28.09 10.45
CA MET A 145 28.95 -27.50 10.90
C MET A 145 29.19 -26.03 11.22
N LEU A 146 28.45 -25.13 10.60
CA LEU A 146 28.52 -23.70 10.86
C LEU A 146 27.41 -23.22 11.79
N PHE A 147 26.23 -23.84 11.70
CA PHE A 147 25.07 -23.46 12.49
C PHE A 147 24.18 -24.67 12.78
N SER A 148 23.56 -24.69 13.96
CA SER A 148 22.62 -25.74 14.36
C SER A 148 21.62 -25.21 15.38
N HIS A 149 20.31 -25.30 15.12
CA HIS A 149 19.26 -24.92 16.06
C HIS A 149 17.99 -25.76 15.90
N TYR A 150 17.42 -26.21 17.01
CA TYR A 150 16.18 -26.98 17.04
C TYR A 150 15.00 -26.13 17.52
N ILE A 151 13.89 -26.15 16.78
CA ILE A 151 12.67 -25.43 17.13
C ILE A 151 11.44 -26.34 17.15
N ASP A 152 10.54 -26.10 18.11
CA ASP A 152 9.32 -26.87 18.36
C ASP A 152 8.17 -25.91 18.75
N PRO A 153 7.49 -25.32 17.76
CA PRO A 153 6.40 -24.35 18.00
C PRO A 153 5.15 -24.97 18.63
N LYS A 154 5.04 -26.31 18.63
CA LYS A 154 3.94 -27.03 19.26
C LYS A 154 4.10 -27.00 20.77
N MET A 155 5.30 -27.34 21.26
CA MET A 155 5.59 -27.37 22.69
C MET A 155 6.04 -26.02 23.26
N ARG A 156 6.72 -25.19 22.44
CA ARG A 156 7.30 -23.92 22.86
C ARG A 156 6.68 -22.76 22.07
N LYS A 157 5.79 -22.01 22.71
CA LYS A 157 5.15 -20.83 22.09
C LYS A 157 6.17 -19.78 21.62
N GLN A 158 7.31 -19.66 22.28
CA GLN A 158 8.39 -18.75 21.89
C GLN A 158 9.04 -19.09 20.53
N ASP A 159 8.84 -20.32 20.03
CA ASP A 159 9.34 -20.78 18.73
C ASP A 159 8.37 -20.43 17.58
N ARG A 160 7.25 -19.75 17.87
CA ARG A 160 6.23 -19.32 16.89
C ARG A 160 6.58 -17.97 16.25
N LYS A 161 7.79 -17.88 15.70
CA LYS A 161 8.33 -16.67 15.06
C LYS A 161 9.39 -17.04 14.02
N TRP A 162 9.76 -16.07 13.19
CA TRP A 162 11.02 -16.15 12.46
C TRP A 162 12.19 -16.08 13.43
N PHE A 163 13.18 -16.92 13.20
CA PHE A 163 14.50 -16.82 13.80
C PHE A 163 15.48 -16.32 12.76
N ASN A 164 16.54 -15.67 13.24
CA ASN A 164 17.64 -15.17 12.43
C ASN A 164 18.94 -15.76 12.95
N ALA A 165 19.88 -16.03 12.04
CA ALA A 165 21.22 -16.44 12.38
C ALA A 165 22.22 -15.75 11.45
N ASN A 166 23.34 -15.38 12.06
CA ASN A 166 24.48 -14.73 11.44
C ASN A 166 25.70 -15.64 11.67
N VAL A 167 26.39 -15.99 10.60
CA VAL A 167 27.50 -16.95 10.61
C VAL A 167 28.70 -16.30 9.95
N ASP A 168 29.78 -16.13 10.70
CA ASP A 168 31.04 -15.61 10.18
C ASP A 168 31.65 -16.60 9.16
N LEU A 169 31.85 -16.12 7.93
CA LEU A 169 32.52 -16.86 6.85
C LEU A 169 33.94 -16.36 6.59
N SER A 170 34.49 -15.47 7.40
CA SER A 170 35.81 -14.85 7.18
C SER A 170 36.93 -15.89 7.03
N ALA A 171 36.83 -17.04 7.70
CA ALA A 171 37.77 -18.16 7.55
C ALA A 171 37.84 -18.75 6.12
N PHE A 172 36.85 -18.44 5.28
CA PHE A 172 36.73 -18.91 3.90
C PHE A 172 36.90 -17.79 2.87
N SER A 173 37.30 -16.57 3.29
CA SER A 173 37.50 -15.41 2.41
C SER A 173 38.28 -15.73 1.14
N GLY A 174 37.77 -15.28 0.00
CA GLY A 174 38.37 -15.45 -1.33
C GLY A 174 38.30 -16.89 -1.89
N ARG A 175 37.51 -17.78 -1.28
CA ARG A 175 37.38 -19.19 -1.70
C ARG A 175 35.96 -19.50 -2.17
N ASP A 176 35.85 -20.45 -3.09
CA ASP A 176 34.58 -21.08 -3.42
C ASP A 176 34.28 -22.17 -2.39
N ILE A 177 33.09 -22.11 -1.78
CA ILE A 177 32.61 -23.10 -0.82
C ILE A 177 31.24 -23.63 -1.23
N ALA A 178 30.93 -24.87 -0.86
CA ALA A 178 29.57 -25.39 -0.94
C ALA A 178 28.87 -25.25 0.42
N LEU A 179 27.85 -24.41 0.50
CA LEU A 179 26.98 -24.26 1.66
C LEU A 179 25.79 -25.21 1.53
N ARG A 180 25.45 -25.88 2.63
CA ARG A 180 24.37 -26.85 2.69
C ARG A 180 23.44 -26.53 3.85
N PHE A 181 22.21 -26.17 3.53
CA PHE A 181 21.11 -25.95 4.48
C PHE A 181 20.32 -27.25 4.62
N VAL A 182 20.19 -27.76 5.85
CA VAL A 182 19.57 -29.05 6.12
C VAL A 182 18.48 -28.88 7.17
N THR A 183 17.29 -29.42 6.88
CA THR A 183 16.18 -29.53 7.84
C THR A 183 15.94 -30.99 8.18
N ARG A 184 15.89 -31.31 9.48
CA ARG A 184 15.73 -32.69 9.97
C ARG A 184 14.67 -32.75 11.06
N GLY A 185 13.82 -33.77 11.04
CA GLY A 185 13.02 -34.12 12.21
C GLY A 185 13.92 -34.72 13.29
N THR A 186 13.72 -34.38 14.56
CA THR A 186 14.56 -34.93 15.64
C THR A 186 14.16 -36.35 16.02
N TYR A 187 15.14 -37.25 16.02
CA TYR A 187 15.16 -38.44 16.87
C TYR A 187 15.89 -38.08 18.19
N PRO A 188 15.52 -38.63 19.38
CA PRO A 188 14.82 -39.90 19.58
C PRO A 188 13.51 -39.87 20.40
N ILE A 189 12.73 -40.94 20.18
CA ILE A 189 11.68 -41.60 20.97
C ILE A 189 11.52 -41.12 22.42
N ARG A 190 10.30 -40.67 22.79
CA ARG A 190 9.84 -40.68 24.19
C ARG A 190 9.12 -42.01 24.49
N PRO A 191 9.61 -42.88 25.39
CA PRO A 191 8.79 -43.97 25.91
C PRO A 191 7.66 -43.40 26.80
N PRO A 192 6.44 -43.98 26.81
CA PRO A 192 6.01 -45.19 26.12
C PRO A 192 4.94 -44.90 25.06
N PHE A 193 5.15 -44.04 24.04
CA PHE A 193 4.15 -43.90 22.97
C PHE A 193 4.77 -43.72 21.58
N GLN A 194 4.07 -44.30 20.59
CA GLN A 194 4.49 -44.60 19.22
C GLN A 194 5.01 -43.41 18.40
N ARG A 195 5.85 -43.73 17.40
CA ARG A 195 6.23 -42.86 16.28
C ARG A 195 5.01 -42.10 15.77
N HIS A 196 5.09 -40.78 15.57
CA HIS A 196 4.23 -40.16 14.57
C HIS A 196 4.88 -40.44 13.20
N PRO A 197 4.28 -41.26 12.31
CA PRO A 197 4.94 -41.80 11.13
C PRO A 197 5.17 -40.77 10.01
N ASP A 198 5.01 -39.48 10.30
CA ASP A 198 4.79 -38.49 9.27
C ASP A 198 5.53 -37.19 9.58
N THR A 199 6.82 -37.13 9.23
CA THR A 199 7.65 -35.92 9.27
C THR A 199 7.26 -34.90 8.20
N ARG A 200 6.22 -35.17 7.39
CA ARG A 200 5.71 -34.25 6.36
C ARG A 200 4.97 -33.03 6.94
N TYR A 201 4.76 -32.98 8.26
CA TYR A 201 4.02 -31.91 8.94
C TYR A 201 4.90 -30.78 9.49
N ASP A 202 6.23 -30.94 9.52
CA ASP A 202 7.13 -29.85 9.89
C ASP A 202 7.31 -28.96 8.65
N TYR A 203 6.44 -27.97 8.52
CA TYR A 203 6.49 -26.99 7.44
C TYR A 203 7.64 -26.00 7.65
N ALA A 204 8.86 -26.53 7.66
CA ALA A 204 10.11 -25.81 7.88
C ALA A 204 10.48 -24.96 6.67
N LEU A 205 11.05 -23.80 6.97
CA LEU A 205 11.28 -22.70 6.04
C LEU A 205 12.65 -22.10 6.27
N TRP A 206 13.36 -21.79 5.18
CA TRP A 206 14.52 -20.91 5.18
C TRP A 206 14.15 -19.61 4.48
N SER A 207 14.58 -18.47 5.00
CA SER A 207 14.37 -17.15 4.38
C SER A 207 15.67 -16.39 4.26
N ASN A 208 15.76 -15.52 3.25
CA ASN A 208 16.83 -14.54 3.06
C ASN A 208 18.26 -15.03 3.31
N PRO A 209 18.72 -16.16 2.75
CA PRO A 209 20.13 -16.53 2.81
C PRO A 209 20.93 -15.58 1.90
N PHE A 210 21.72 -14.69 2.49
CA PHE A 210 22.62 -13.81 1.73
C PHE A 210 24.02 -13.80 2.36
N ILE A 211 25.00 -13.49 1.52
CA ILE A 211 26.39 -13.34 1.91
C ILE A 211 26.82 -11.93 1.53
N ALA A 212 27.32 -11.18 2.50
CA ALA A 212 27.82 -9.83 2.32
C ALA A 212 29.23 -9.70 2.92
N GLY A 213 30.11 -8.95 2.26
CA GLY A 213 31.37 -8.50 2.84
C GLY A 213 31.13 -7.27 3.74
N ARG A 214 31.67 -7.27 4.96
CA ARG A 214 31.39 -6.22 5.96
C ARG A 214 31.83 -4.81 5.56
N ASP A 215 32.80 -4.68 4.66
CA ASP A 215 33.54 -3.42 4.47
C ASP A 215 32.99 -2.51 3.34
N GLU A 216 32.09 -2.97 2.47
CA GLU A 216 31.70 -2.24 1.24
C GLU A 216 30.31 -1.56 1.26
N CYS A 217 29.49 -1.80 2.29
CA CYS A 217 28.13 -1.24 2.36
C CYS A 217 28.06 0.13 3.05
N ARG A 218 29.01 0.46 3.93
CA ARG A 218 28.98 1.70 4.73
C ARG A 218 29.18 2.97 3.91
N GLU A 219 29.77 2.88 2.73
CA GLU A 219 29.96 4.02 1.82
C GLU A 219 28.77 4.25 0.86
N LYS A 220 27.78 3.34 0.83
CA LYS A 220 26.68 3.38 -0.13
C LYS A 220 25.40 3.93 0.51
N THR A 221 24.72 4.82 -0.20
CA THR A 221 23.47 5.45 0.25
C THR A 221 22.42 4.43 0.64
N ASN A 222 21.97 4.51 1.89
CA ASN A 222 20.74 3.89 2.41
C ASN A 222 19.54 4.80 2.18
N VAL A 223 18.33 4.22 2.21
CA VAL A 223 17.09 4.98 2.05
C VAL A 223 16.09 4.60 3.13
N ILE A 224 15.51 5.59 3.78
CA ILE A 224 14.43 5.44 4.75
C ILE A 224 13.25 6.28 4.29
N LEU A 225 12.08 5.65 4.13
CA LEU A 225 10.81 6.29 3.81
C LEU A 225 9.87 6.16 5.01
N ILE A 226 9.55 7.28 5.65
CA ILE A 226 8.67 7.40 6.80
C ILE A 226 7.34 7.99 6.33
N SER A 227 6.25 7.28 6.60
CA SER A 227 4.87 7.73 6.41
C SER A 227 4.18 7.81 7.77
N ILE A 228 3.61 8.96 8.11
CA ILE A 228 2.83 9.17 9.34
C ILE A 228 1.37 9.34 8.92
N ASP A 229 0.53 8.36 9.22
CA ASP A 229 -0.86 8.25 8.75
C ASP A 229 -1.67 9.50 9.16
N THR A 230 -2.37 10.11 8.20
CA THR A 230 -3.23 11.30 8.39
C THR A 230 -2.53 12.60 8.83
N LEU A 231 -1.20 12.67 8.79
CA LEU A 231 -0.45 13.85 9.20
C LEU A 231 -0.67 15.05 8.25
N ARG A 232 -1.29 16.10 8.81
CA ARG A 232 -1.55 17.38 8.13
C ARG A 232 -0.30 18.24 8.04
N ALA A 233 -0.04 18.80 6.87
CA ALA A 233 1.07 19.73 6.66
C ALA A 233 0.99 20.98 7.56
N ASP A 234 -0.21 21.51 7.79
CA ASP A 234 -0.44 22.72 8.57
C ASP A 234 -0.40 22.49 10.10
N HIS A 235 -0.05 21.28 10.55
CA HIS A 235 0.18 20.93 11.95
C HIS A 235 1.66 20.69 12.30
N LEU A 236 2.60 20.98 11.37
CA LEU A 236 4.04 20.94 11.63
C LEU A 236 4.59 22.33 11.94
N SER A 237 5.39 22.47 12.99
CA SER A 237 6.01 23.76 13.34
C SER A 237 6.97 24.26 12.26
N CYS A 238 7.74 23.38 11.61
CA CYS A 238 8.60 23.71 10.46
C CYS A 238 7.84 24.16 9.19
N LEU A 239 6.51 23.98 9.16
CA LEU A 239 5.62 24.46 8.10
C LEU A 239 4.71 25.61 8.55
N GLY A 240 4.97 26.18 9.74
CA GLY A 240 4.33 27.40 10.24
C GLY A 240 3.22 27.17 11.27
N TYR A 241 3.04 25.95 11.77
CA TYR A 241 2.11 25.70 12.86
C TYR A 241 2.56 26.38 14.16
N GLN A 242 1.60 26.93 14.91
CA GLN A 242 1.89 27.75 16.08
C GLN A 242 2.29 26.94 17.32
N ARG A 243 1.88 25.67 17.38
CA ARG A 243 2.24 24.77 18.48
C ARG A 243 3.54 24.04 18.14
N PRO A 244 4.43 23.80 19.12
CA PRO A 244 5.67 23.05 18.91
C PRO A 244 5.38 21.54 18.89
N THR A 245 4.62 21.11 17.88
CA THR A 245 4.25 19.70 17.68
C THR A 245 5.43 18.87 17.21
N THR A 246 6.40 19.46 16.50
CA THR A 246 7.45 18.70 15.80
C THR A 246 8.88 19.22 15.98
N PRO A 247 9.36 19.51 17.21
CA PRO A 247 10.69 20.09 17.41
C PRO A 247 11.86 19.23 16.87
N ASN A 248 11.72 17.90 16.74
CA ASN A 248 12.76 17.06 16.17
C ASN A 248 12.70 16.98 14.64
N LEU A 249 11.50 16.97 14.04
CA LEU A 249 11.35 17.16 12.60
C LEU A 249 11.73 18.58 12.16
N ASP A 250 11.64 19.58 13.05
CA ASP A 250 12.14 20.93 12.79
C ASP A 250 13.66 20.91 12.61
N LYS A 251 14.39 20.19 13.48
CA LYS A 251 15.85 19.97 13.30
C LYS A 251 16.14 19.19 12.03
N LEU A 252 15.35 18.17 11.72
CA LEU A 252 15.47 17.42 10.47
C LEU A 252 15.29 18.35 9.27
N ALA A 253 14.29 19.24 9.31
CA ALA A 253 13.99 20.19 8.25
C ALA A 253 15.18 21.15 7.99
N ASP A 254 15.91 21.58 9.03
CA ASP A 254 17.11 22.38 8.89
C ASP A 254 18.23 21.65 8.11
N GLU A 255 18.31 20.33 8.23
CA GLU A 255 19.25 19.46 7.50
C GLU A 255 18.73 18.96 6.14
N SER A 256 17.51 19.36 5.76
CA SER A 256 16.77 18.76 4.64
C SER A 256 16.34 19.77 3.58
N VAL A 257 15.81 19.23 2.48
CA VAL A 257 14.95 19.95 1.55
C VAL A 257 13.49 19.82 2.01
N VAL A 258 12.80 20.93 2.18
CA VAL A 258 11.39 20.97 2.60
C VAL A 258 10.50 21.38 1.44
N PHE A 259 9.47 20.59 1.12
CA PHE A 259 8.49 20.93 0.09
C PHE A 259 7.24 21.52 0.73
N GLU A 260 6.93 22.77 0.44
CA GLU A 260 5.82 23.51 1.09
C GLU A 260 4.45 23.18 0.49
N GLN A 261 4.42 22.58 -0.70
CA GLN A 261 3.23 22.36 -1.53
C GLN A 261 3.14 20.91 -2.04
N ALA A 262 3.41 19.93 -1.19
CA ALA A 262 3.25 18.51 -1.53
C ALA A 262 1.80 18.05 -1.34
N ILE A 263 1.29 17.23 -2.28
CA ILE A 263 -0.04 16.65 -2.21
C ILE A 263 -0.07 15.14 -2.38
N THR A 264 -1.04 14.50 -1.74
CA THR A 264 -1.36 13.09 -1.96
C THR A 264 -2.21 12.86 -3.21
N ALA A 265 -2.10 11.66 -3.78
CA ALA A 265 -2.94 11.21 -4.88
C ALA A 265 -4.31 10.69 -4.41
N ALA A 266 -4.49 10.40 -3.12
CA ALA A 266 -5.77 9.96 -2.57
C ALA A 266 -5.92 10.36 -1.08
N PRO A 267 -7.13 10.72 -0.62
CA PRO A 267 -7.36 11.20 0.74
C PRO A 267 -7.54 10.06 1.76
N TRP A 268 -7.08 8.85 1.46
CA TRP A 268 -7.14 7.71 2.38
C TRP A 268 -6.03 6.68 2.12
N THR A 269 -5.77 5.85 3.12
CA THR A 269 -4.52 5.12 3.29
C THR A 269 -4.14 4.17 2.17
N LEU A 270 -5.04 3.25 1.79
CA LEU A 270 -4.73 2.17 0.84
C LEU A 270 -4.28 2.71 -0.54
N PRO A 271 -5.08 3.52 -1.26
CA PRO A 271 -4.67 4.01 -2.57
C PRO A 271 -3.55 5.05 -2.50
N SER A 272 -3.47 5.83 -1.41
CA SER A 272 -2.37 6.78 -1.24
C SER A 272 -1.01 6.06 -1.18
N HIS A 273 -0.91 5.00 -0.36
CA HIS A 273 0.31 4.21 -0.29
C HIS A 273 0.59 3.44 -1.59
N ALA A 274 -0.44 2.92 -2.27
CA ALA A 274 -0.27 2.33 -3.59
C ALA A 274 0.32 3.36 -4.57
N SER A 275 -0.15 4.61 -4.54
CA SER A 275 0.40 5.70 -5.35
C SER A 275 1.83 6.06 -4.97
N LEU A 276 2.14 6.12 -3.67
CA LEU A 276 3.49 6.39 -3.16
C LEU A 276 4.50 5.32 -3.61
N PHE A 277 4.13 4.05 -3.58
CA PHE A 277 5.01 2.96 -3.99
C PHE A 277 5.13 2.77 -5.50
N THR A 278 4.12 3.14 -6.28
CA THR A 278 4.12 2.91 -7.75
C THR A 278 4.46 4.16 -8.56
N GLY A 279 4.33 5.36 -7.99
CA GLY A 279 4.42 6.61 -8.75
C GLY A 279 3.23 6.84 -9.69
N LEU A 280 2.12 6.11 -9.50
CA LEU A 280 0.91 6.19 -10.31
C LEU A 280 -0.26 6.74 -9.48
N ILE A 281 -1.28 7.30 -10.12
CA ILE A 281 -2.51 7.72 -9.44
C ILE A 281 -3.50 6.54 -9.27
N PRO A 282 -4.54 6.65 -8.41
CA PRO A 282 -5.50 5.57 -8.15
C PRO A 282 -6.15 4.96 -9.40
N SER A 283 -6.52 5.79 -10.37
CA SER A 283 -7.05 5.35 -11.66
C SER A 283 -6.08 4.56 -12.53
N GLN A 284 -4.77 4.74 -12.36
CA GLN A 284 -3.73 4.06 -13.12
C GLN A 284 -3.29 2.73 -12.49
N HIS A 285 -3.07 2.68 -11.16
CA HIS A 285 -2.72 1.44 -10.48
C HIS A 285 -3.93 0.57 -10.10
N GLY A 286 -5.16 1.08 -10.25
CA GLY A 286 -6.40 0.30 -10.14
C GLY A 286 -6.90 0.08 -8.71
N VAL A 287 -6.30 0.70 -7.70
CA VAL A 287 -6.74 0.62 -6.30
C VAL A 287 -7.44 1.93 -5.95
N GLN A 288 -8.75 1.89 -5.77
CA GLN A 288 -9.61 3.07 -5.58
C GLN A 288 -10.67 2.87 -4.49
N ASN A 289 -10.99 1.63 -4.12
CA ASN A 289 -11.98 1.29 -3.11
C ASN A 289 -11.54 0.11 -2.22
N PHE A 290 -12.32 -0.15 -1.17
CA PHE A 290 -12.00 -1.12 -0.11
C PHE A 290 -11.93 -2.59 -0.53
N TYR A 291 -12.40 -2.94 -1.74
CA TYR A 291 -12.42 -4.32 -2.24
C TYR A 291 -11.25 -4.62 -3.18
N GLN A 292 -10.38 -3.64 -3.43
CA GLN A 292 -9.27 -3.76 -4.35
C GLN A 292 -7.97 -3.95 -3.58
N ARG A 293 -7.01 -4.60 -4.25
CA ARG A 293 -5.62 -4.74 -3.82
C ARG A 293 -4.72 -4.32 -4.97
N LEU A 294 -3.49 -3.92 -4.67
CA LEU A 294 -2.48 -3.70 -5.70
C LEU A 294 -2.20 -5.02 -6.42
N SER A 295 -2.13 -4.96 -7.75
CA SER A 295 -1.87 -6.15 -8.58
C SER A 295 -0.38 -6.52 -8.49
N ASP A 296 -0.09 -7.82 -8.54
CA ASP A 296 1.28 -8.33 -8.42
C ASP A 296 2.14 -7.93 -9.64
N GLU A 297 1.51 -7.48 -10.73
CA GLU A 297 2.14 -6.96 -11.94
C GLU A 297 2.51 -5.47 -11.84
N ALA A 298 1.97 -4.73 -10.87
CA ALA A 298 2.30 -3.32 -10.67
C ALA A 298 3.69 -3.18 -10.07
N LEU A 299 4.65 -2.60 -10.79
CA LEU A 299 6.01 -2.41 -10.29
C LEU A 299 6.04 -1.42 -9.12
N THR A 300 6.65 -1.82 -7.99
CA THR A 300 6.82 -0.95 -6.81
C THR A 300 8.26 -0.49 -6.59
N LEU A 301 8.42 0.64 -5.89
CA LEU A 301 9.70 1.15 -5.42
C LEU A 301 10.50 0.09 -4.65
N ALA A 302 9.84 -0.67 -3.78
CA ALA A 302 10.48 -1.75 -3.02
C ALA A 302 10.99 -2.87 -3.93
N GLU A 303 10.27 -3.24 -4.98
CA GLU A 303 10.73 -4.25 -5.94
C GLU A 303 11.96 -3.77 -6.71
N VAL A 304 11.95 -2.53 -7.19
CA VAL A 304 13.10 -1.95 -7.88
C VAL A 304 14.32 -1.89 -6.96
N MET A 305 14.15 -1.46 -5.71
CA MET A 305 15.23 -1.46 -4.71
C MET A 305 15.79 -2.86 -4.48
N ARG A 306 14.92 -3.84 -4.23
CA ARG A 306 15.30 -5.23 -4.01
C ARG A 306 16.06 -5.82 -5.20
N GLU A 307 15.60 -5.55 -6.42
CA GLU A 307 16.26 -6.02 -7.65
C GLU A 307 17.65 -5.40 -7.85
N ASN A 308 17.93 -4.26 -7.22
CA ASN A 308 19.17 -3.50 -7.33
C ASN A 308 20.01 -3.55 -6.04
N SER A 309 19.99 -4.70 -5.37
CA SER A 309 20.89 -5.01 -4.26
C SER A 309 20.67 -4.15 -3.00
N PHE A 310 19.42 -3.76 -2.75
CA PHE A 310 19.00 -3.30 -1.42
C PHE A 310 18.36 -4.44 -0.66
N LEU A 311 18.68 -4.56 0.63
CA LEU A 311 17.81 -5.25 1.56
C LEU A 311 16.56 -4.37 1.78
N THR A 312 15.38 -4.91 1.51
CA THR A 312 14.13 -4.15 1.66
C THR A 312 13.39 -4.53 2.94
N LEU A 313 13.21 -3.55 3.81
CA LEU A 313 12.66 -3.69 5.15
C LEU A 313 11.38 -2.86 5.28
N GLY A 314 10.35 -3.39 5.93
CA GLY A 314 9.09 -2.68 6.14
C GLY A 314 8.50 -2.92 7.52
N VAL A 315 8.01 -1.85 8.16
CA VAL A 315 7.24 -1.90 9.40
C VAL A 315 5.93 -1.13 9.16
N ALA A 316 4.82 -1.86 9.10
CA ALA A 316 3.49 -1.33 8.80
C ALA A 316 2.52 -1.51 9.97
N SER A 317 1.89 -0.42 10.40
CA SER A 317 1.04 -0.39 11.59
C SER A 317 -0.43 -0.10 11.27
N PHE A 318 -1.00 -0.70 10.21
CA PHE A 318 -2.42 -0.56 9.88
C PHE A 318 -2.91 -1.63 8.90
N GLU A 319 -4.18 -2.05 8.99
CA GLU A 319 -4.72 -3.17 8.19
C GLU A 319 -4.70 -2.95 6.67
N TYR A 320 -4.85 -1.71 6.19
CA TYR A 320 -4.78 -1.41 4.76
C TYR A 320 -3.37 -1.58 4.18
N LEU A 321 -2.35 -1.72 5.02
CA LEU A 321 -0.97 -2.00 4.64
C LEU A 321 -0.61 -3.47 4.81
N PHE A 322 -1.57 -4.34 5.13
CA PHE A 322 -1.30 -5.77 5.26
C PHE A 322 -0.97 -6.38 3.88
N PRO A 323 -0.21 -7.49 3.86
CA PRO A 323 0.18 -8.14 2.61
C PRO A 323 -0.99 -8.52 1.67
N ASP A 324 -2.18 -8.76 2.22
CA ASP A 324 -3.38 -9.09 1.45
C ASP A 324 -3.77 -7.97 0.45
N TYR A 325 -3.38 -6.73 0.73
CA TYR A 325 -3.59 -5.57 -0.15
C TYR A 325 -2.49 -5.36 -1.20
N GLY A 326 -1.46 -6.22 -1.24
CA GLY A 326 -0.38 -6.17 -2.23
C GLY A 326 0.79 -5.25 -1.89
N LEU A 327 0.63 -4.32 -0.93
CA LEU A 327 1.65 -3.31 -0.61
C LEU A 327 2.95 -3.86 0.01
N ALA A 328 2.95 -5.13 0.46
CA ALA A 328 4.13 -5.81 0.97
C ALA A 328 5.04 -6.39 -0.15
N GLN A 329 4.65 -6.29 -1.42
CA GLN A 329 5.49 -6.75 -2.53
C GLN A 329 6.82 -5.99 -2.55
N GLY A 330 7.88 -6.66 -2.99
CA GLY A 330 9.24 -6.08 -2.99
C GLY A 330 9.98 -6.09 -1.65
N PHE A 331 9.32 -6.24 -0.49
CA PHE A 331 9.99 -6.28 0.81
C PHE A 331 10.56 -7.66 1.18
N ASP A 332 11.82 -7.75 1.57
CA ASP A 332 12.47 -8.99 2.03
C ASP A 332 12.07 -9.36 3.46
N GLU A 333 11.93 -8.36 4.35
CA GLU A 333 11.33 -8.48 5.67
C GLU A 333 10.23 -7.43 5.83
N TYR A 334 8.98 -7.87 6.02
CA TYR A 334 7.82 -6.98 6.20
C TYR A 334 7.07 -7.33 7.48
N TYR A 335 7.22 -6.51 8.51
CA TYR A 335 6.46 -6.61 9.74
C TYR A 335 5.16 -5.83 9.60
N PHE A 336 4.04 -6.47 9.92
CA PHE A 336 2.72 -5.84 9.87
C PHE A 336 1.90 -6.17 11.11
N HIS A 337 1.26 -5.17 11.67
CA HIS A 337 0.39 -5.34 12.83
C HIS A 337 -0.78 -4.36 12.75
N TYR A 338 -1.88 -4.71 13.41
CA TYR A 338 -2.91 -3.71 13.75
C TYR A 338 -2.27 -2.52 14.47
N PRO A 339 -2.89 -1.34 14.48
CA PRO A 339 -2.36 -0.15 15.12
C PRO A 339 -1.58 -0.40 16.41
N GLN A 340 -0.31 -0.01 16.39
CA GLN A 340 0.61 0.02 17.52
C GLN A 340 1.13 1.46 17.69
N PRO A 341 1.43 1.87 18.93
CA PRO A 341 2.04 3.17 19.19
C PRO A 341 3.45 3.28 18.57
N ALA A 342 3.88 4.52 18.34
CA ALA A 342 5.14 4.86 17.68
C ALA A 342 6.37 4.21 18.32
N ASP A 343 6.41 4.08 19.65
CA ASP A 343 7.53 3.43 20.37
C ASP A 343 7.71 1.98 19.96
N LYS A 344 6.61 1.27 19.68
CA LYS A 344 6.64 -0.13 19.21
C LYS A 344 7.08 -0.22 17.76
N VAL A 345 6.68 0.74 16.92
CA VAL A 345 7.16 0.84 15.53
C VAL A 345 8.67 1.09 15.51
N VAL A 346 9.16 2.04 16.33
CA VAL A 346 10.60 2.35 16.47
C VAL A 346 11.37 1.18 17.05
N GLU A 347 10.88 0.51 18.10
CA GLU A 347 11.49 -0.71 18.66
C GLU A 347 11.72 -1.78 17.57
N ARG A 348 10.75 -1.97 16.67
CA ARG A 348 10.86 -2.91 15.55
C ARG A 348 11.85 -2.45 14.48
N ALA A 349 11.81 -1.16 14.14
CA ALA A 349 12.71 -0.55 13.18
C ALA A 349 14.18 -0.65 13.64
N LEU A 350 14.46 -0.29 14.90
CA LEU A 350 15.77 -0.42 15.53
C LEU A 350 16.24 -1.88 15.53
N ALA A 351 15.38 -2.82 15.91
CA ALA A 351 15.72 -4.24 15.88
C ALA A 351 16.03 -4.76 14.47
N MET A 352 15.42 -4.20 13.41
CA MET A 352 15.77 -4.52 12.02
C MET A 352 17.08 -3.85 11.61
N LEU A 353 17.28 -2.58 11.98
CA LEU A 353 18.46 -1.79 11.68
C LEU A 353 19.72 -2.40 12.30
N ASP A 354 19.69 -2.73 13.60
CA ASP A 354 20.82 -3.32 14.33
C ASP A 354 21.26 -4.69 13.77
N ARG A 355 20.41 -5.38 13.00
CA ARG A 355 20.77 -6.65 12.32
C ARG A 355 21.41 -6.45 10.97
N HIS A 356 21.23 -5.28 10.37
CA HIS A 356 21.51 -5.01 8.97
C HIS A 356 22.24 -3.67 8.78
N ASP A 357 22.92 -3.18 9.82
CA ASP A 357 23.70 -1.93 9.82
C ASP A 357 24.96 -2.02 8.94
N ASP A 358 25.35 -3.23 8.58
CA ASP A 358 26.42 -3.57 7.64
C ASP A 358 25.93 -3.78 6.20
N LYS A 359 24.66 -3.50 5.91
CA LYS A 359 24.02 -3.68 4.60
C LYS A 359 23.51 -2.39 4.02
N ARG A 360 23.42 -2.35 2.68
CA ARG A 360 22.66 -1.32 1.97
C ARG A 360 21.17 -1.66 2.06
N PHE A 361 20.36 -0.75 2.62
CA PHE A 361 18.93 -1.02 2.85
C PHE A 361 17.99 0.07 2.35
N PHE A 362 16.79 -0.36 1.99
CA PHE A 362 15.61 0.48 1.82
C PHE A 362 14.62 0.11 2.93
N MET A 363 14.27 1.05 3.79
CA MET A 363 13.37 0.82 4.92
C MET A 363 12.12 1.69 4.81
N PHE A 364 10.95 1.07 4.89
CA PHE A 364 9.67 1.76 5.01
C PHE A 364 9.15 1.68 6.44
N LEU A 365 8.80 2.82 7.04
CA LEU A 365 8.24 2.92 8.39
C LEU A 365 6.89 3.64 8.31
N HIS A 366 5.86 3.01 8.86
CA HIS A 366 4.52 3.58 8.96
C HIS A 366 4.08 3.76 10.41
N PHE A 367 3.69 4.98 10.76
CA PHE A 367 3.16 5.36 12.06
C PHE A 367 1.66 5.63 11.95
N PHE A 368 0.86 5.02 12.82
CA PHE A 368 -0.61 5.18 12.81
C PHE A 368 -1.08 6.26 13.78
N ASP A 369 -0.24 6.67 14.74
CA ASP A 369 -0.63 7.44 15.93
C ASP A 369 -1.47 8.69 15.64
N ALA A 370 -1.18 9.42 14.55
CA ALA A 370 -1.93 10.61 14.19
C ALA A 370 -3.33 10.31 13.60
N HIS A 371 -3.71 9.06 13.38
CA HIS A 371 -5.04 8.64 12.88
C HIS A 371 -6.05 8.47 14.03
N ASP A 372 -7.34 8.77 13.76
CA ASP A 372 -8.42 8.51 14.72
C ASP A 372 -8.57 7.01 15.12
N PRO A 373 -8.72 6.63 16.40
CA PRO A 373 -8.91 7.47 17.58
C PRO A 373 -7.60 7.99 18.21
N TYR A 374 -7.53 9.29 18.44
CA TYR A 374 -6.40 9.93 19.15
C TYR A 374 -6.44 9.58 20.65
N ASP A 375 -5.40 8.91 21.12
CA ASP A 375 -5.14 8.54 22.51
C ASP A 375 -3.62 8.50 22.78
N PRO A 376 -2.92 9.64 22.64
CA PRO A 376 -1.48 9.66 22.81
C PRO A 376 -1.12 9.32 24.26
N PRO A 377 0.08 8.79 24.53
CA PRO A 377 0.50 8.50 25.90
C PRO A 377 0.76 9.78 26.70
N ALA A 378 0.76 9.68 28.03
CA ALA A 378 1.24 10.77 28.88
C ALA A 378 2.75 11.03 28.61
N PRO A 379 3.20 12.30 28.63
CA PRO A 379 2.46 13.52 28.95
C PRO A 379 1.77 14.19 27.74
N TYR A 380 1.84 13.60 26.54
CA TYR A 380 1.33 14.20 25.31
C TYR A 380 -0.20 14.32 25.28
N ASP A 381 -0.88 13.42 25.99
CA ASP A 381 -2.33 13.38 26.20
C ASP A 381 -2.98 14.60 26.86
N THR A 382 -2.17 15.47 27.45
CA THR A 382 -2.62 16.69 28.12
C THR A 382 -1.80 17.91 27.71
N MET A 383 -0.70 17.72 26.97
CA MET A 383 0.30 18.75 26.65
C MET A 383 -0.30 19.98 25.96
N PHE A 384 -1.23 19.77 25.02
CA PHE A 384 -1.86 20.84 24.25
C PHE A 384 -3.32 21.08 24.62
N CYS A 385 -3.84 20.38 25.62
CA CYS A 385 -5.24 20.49 26.01
C CYS A 385 -5.52 21.89 26.58
N PRO A 386 -6.36 22.71 25.92
CA PRO A 386 -6.55 24.12 26.31
C PRO A 386 -7.19 24.31 27.70
N PHE A 387 -7.76 23.25 28.27
CA PHE A 387 -8.44 23.26 29.58
C PHE A 387 -7.75 22.37 30.64
N GLY A 388 -6.58 21.80 30.35
CA GLY A 388 -5.91 20.85 31.25
C GLY A 388 -6.65 19.51 31.45
N GLU A 389 -7.72 19.27 30.69
CA GLU A 389 -8.52 18.05 30.70
C GLU A 389 -8.57 17.45 29.29
N LYS A 390 -8.59 16.11 29.19
CA LYS A 390 -8.83 15.40 27.94
C LYS A 390 -10.22 15.74 27.40
N GLY A 391 -10.28 16.49 26.29
CA GLY A 391 -11.50 16.66 25.50
C GLY A 391 -11.36 15.87 24.21
N CYS A 392 -12.32 15.01 23.88
CA CYS A 392 -12.31 14.27 22.61
C CYS A 392 -13.67 14.33 21.93
N LEU A 393 -13.67 14.24 20.60
CA LEU A 393 -14.90 14.12 19.82
C LEU A 393 -15.64 12.84 20.21
N ARG A 394 -16.84 13.01 20.76
CA ARG A 394 -17.73 11.88 21.11
C ARG A 394 -18.07 11.06 19.85
N LYS A 395 -18.18 9.74 19.99
CA LYS A 395 -18.51 8.80 18.90
C LYS A 395 -19.77 9.18 18.10
N GLU A 396 -20.72 9.87 18.73
CA GLU A 396 -21.96 10.34 18.11
C GLU A 396 -21.77 11.33 16.95
N TYR A 397 -20.66 12.08 16.94
CA TYR A 397 -20.32 13.03 15.87
C TYR A 397 -19.71 12.36 14.63
N LYS A 398 -19.15 11.15 14.78
CA LYS A 398 -18.32 10.51 13.75
C LYS A 398 -19.07 9.63 12.75
N SER A 399 -20.40 9.54 12.82
CA SER A 399 -21.20 8.69 11.91
C SER A 399 -20.93 9.01 10.43
N PRO A 400 -20.40 8.07 9.62
CA PRO A 400 -20.17 8.28 8.18
C PRO A 400 -21.48 8.50 7.42
N VAL A 401 -22.55 7.80 7.81
CA VAL A 401 -23.89 7.97 7.22
C VAL A 401 -24.45 9.38 7.44
N LYS A 402 -24.30 9.95 8.64
CA LYS A 402 -24.73 11.34 8.88
C LYS A 402 -23.83 12.35 8.18
N ALA A 403 -22.53 12.04 8.02
CA ALA A 403 -21.62 12.86 7.22
C ALA A 403 -22.11 12.95 5.78
N PHE A 404 -22.44 11.77 5.24
CA PHE A 404 -22.93 11.58 3.89
C PHE A 404 -24.27 12.31 3.64
N LEU A 405 -25.19 12.28 4.61
CA LEU A 405 -26.49 12.96 4.50
C LEU A 405 -26.41 14.48 4.75
N GLY A 406 -25.26 15.03 5.15
CA GLY A 406 -25.16 16.41 5.60
C GLY A 406 -25.90 16.67 6.92
N GLU A 407 -26.21 15.62 7.67
CA GLU A 407 -26.96 15.63 8.93
C GLU A 407 -26.04 15.57 10.15
N ARG A 408 -24.71 15.69 9.96
CA ARG A 408 -23.76 15.79 11.07
C ARG A 408 -24.06 17.06 11.86
N ARG A 409 -24.41 16.87 13.14
CA ARG A 409 -24.48 17.96 14.10
C ARG A 409 -23.06 18.52 14.28
N ARG A 410 -22.93 19.84 14.21
CA ARG A 410 -21.66 20.52 14.55
C ARG A 410 -21.22 20.12 15.96
N PRO A 411 -20.01 19.56 16.14
CA PRO A 411 -19.41 19.38 17.46
C PRO A 411 -19.21 20.72 18.16
N THR A 412 -19.13 20.72 19.49
CA THR A 412 -18.84 21.99 20.19
C THR A 412 -17.42 22.43 19.90
N ASP A 413 -17.14 23.74 20.00
CA ASP A 413 -15.77 24.25 19.82
C ASP A 413 -14.81 23.61 20.83
N ARG A 414 -15.30 23.26 22.03
CA ARG A 414 -14.55 22.49 23.03
C ARG A 414 -14.18 21.09 22.52
N ASP A 415 -15.09 20.38 21.86
CA ASP A 415 -14.83 19.04 21.34
C ASP A 415 -13.84 19.09 20.17
N ILE A 416 -13.98 20.08 19.28
CA ILE A 416 -13.05 20.32 18.15
C ILE A 416 -11.65 20.60 18.71
N GLN A 417 -11.51 21.63 19.55
CA GLN A 417 -10.22 22.02 20.14
C GLN A 417 -9.58 20.90 20.98
N GLY A 418 -10.39 20.12 21.70
CA GLY A 418 -9.91 18.96 22.45
C GLY A 418 -9.36 17.87 21.53
N SER A 419 -10.09 17.53 20.48
CA SER A 419 -9.65 16.52 19.51
C SER A 419 -8.40 16.95 18.76
N THR A 420 -8.32 18.22 18.34
CA THR A 420 -7.13 18.79 17.72
C THR A 420 -5.94 18.77 18.69
N ALA A 421 -6.15 19.04 19.98
CA ALA A 421 -5.08 18.97 20.97
C ALA A 421 -4.56 17.55 21.21
N LEU A 422 -5.42 16.52 21.16
CA LEU A 422 -5.00 15.12 21.23
C LEU A 422 -4.24 14.71 19.97
N TYR A 423 -4.73 15.10 18.78
CA TYR A 423 -4.03 14.91 17.51
C TYR A 423 -2.62 15.53 17.52
N ASP A 424 -2.49 16.78 17.97
CA ASP A 424 -1.19 17.42 18.14
C ASP A 424 -0.29 16.68 19.15
N GLY A 425 -0.89 16.05 20.16
CA GLY A 425 -0.20 15.19 21.12
C GLY A 425 0.35 13.92 20.47
N GLU A 426 -0.41 13.29 19.58
CA GLU A 426 0.04 12.13 18.78
C GLU A 426 1.23 12.50 17.89
N ILE A 427 1.13 13.63 17.18
CA ILE A 427 2.23 14.15 16.34
C ILE A 427 3.49 14.36 17.19
N ARG A 428 3.33 14.95 18.37
CA ARG A 428 4.44 15.21 19.29
C ARG A 428 5.06 13.93 19.84
N PHE A 429 4.26 12.90 20.09
CA PHE A 429 4.75 11.60 20.52
C PHE A 429 5.56 10.92 19.40
N VAL A 430 5.04 10.90 18.17
CA VAL A 430 5.76 10.37 16.99
C VAL A 430 7.08 11.12 16.78
N ASP A 431 7.09 12.45 16.90
CA ASP A 431 8.29 13.27 16.77
C ASP A 431 9.39 12.92 17.79
N GLU A 432 9.03 12.55 19.03
CA GLU A 432 9.99 12.10 20.04
C GLU A 432 10.54 10.70 19.72
N GLU A 433 9.69 9.77 19.32
CA GLU A 433 10.13 8.42 18.97
C GLU A 433 11.01 8.42 17.70
N LEU A 434 10.72 9.29 16.73
CA LEU A 434 11.59 9.53 15.58
C LEU A 434 12.96 10.07 16.00
N SER A 435 13.04 10.91 17.04
CA SER A 435 14.33 11.36 17.57
C SER A 435 15.17 10.18 18.07
N VAL A 436 14.56 9.21 18.77
CA VAL A 436 15.27 7.99 19.23
C VAL A 436 15.82 7.21 18.04
N PHE A 437 15.02 7.06 16.97
CA PHE A 437 15.44 6.37 15.76
C PHE A 437 16.59 7.09 15.03
N PHE A 438 16.51 8.42 14.89
CA PHE A 438 17.56 9.22 14.23
C PHE A 438 18.86 9.24 15.03
N GLU A 439 18.80 9.33 16.37
CA GLU A 439 20.00 9.25 17.20
C GLU A 439 20.68 7.87 17.05
N ARG A 440 19.93 6.77 16.94
CA ARG A 440 20.52 5.46 16.64
C ARG A 440 21.26 5.44 15.30
N LEU A 441 20.69 6.05 14.25
CA LEU A 441 21.37 6.14 12.96
C LEU A 441 22.70 6.92 13.06
N LYS A 442 22.77 7.94 13.92
CA LYS A 442 24.01 8.69 14.19
C LYS A 442 25.02 7.84 14.97
N GLU A 443 24.57 7.11 15.99
CA GLU A 443 25.43 6.18 16.77
C GLU A 443 26.04 5.07 15.92
N LEU A 444 25.33 4.62 14.88
CA LEU A 444 25.77 3.60 13.93
C LEU A 444 26.60 4.16 12.77
N ASP A 445 26.92 5.47 12.76
CA ASP A 445 27.59 6.16 11.66
C ASP A 445 26.84 6.05 10.30
N LEU A 446 25.53 5.82 10.33
CA LEU A 446 24.68 5.69 9.14
C LEU A 446 24.03 7.01 8.71
N TRP A 447 23.88 7.97 9.63
CA TRP A 447 23.15 9.23 9.38
C TRP A 447 23.64 9.95 8.13
N GLU A 448 24.95 10.15 8.00
CA GLU A 448 25.55 10.93 6.91
C GLU A 448 25.37 10.29 5.54
N ASN A 449 25.28 8.97 5.46
CA ASN A 449 25.09 8.24 4.20
C ASN A 449 23.60 8.05 3.85
N THR A 450 22.69 8.22 4.81
CA THR A 450 21.29 7.83 4.64
C THR A 450 20.45 8.98 4.08
N MET A 451 19.66 8.68 3.05
CA MET A 451 18.54 9.51 2.61
C MET A 451 17.33 9.23 3.50
N VAL A 452 16.75 10.26 4.12
CA VAL A 452 15.53 10.13 4.93
C VAL A 452 14.42 10.96 4.31
N VAL A 453 13.29 10.31 4.00
CA VAL A 453 12.08 10.93 3.45
C VAL A 453 10.99 10.82 4.51
N VAL A 454 10.46 11.94 4.98
CA VAL A 454 9.32 12.00 5.89
C VAL A 454 8.14 12.60 5.15
N THR A 455 7.01 11.90 5.14
CA THR A 455 5.76 12.34 4.52
C THR A 455 4.55 11.87 5.31
N SER A 456 3.38 12.32 4.89
CA SER A 456 2.11 11.67 5.17
C SER A 456 1.54 11.01 3.92
N ASP A 457 0.62 10.08 4.10
CA ASP A 457 -0.21 9.53 3.04
C ASP A 457 -1.42 10.42 2.73
N HIS A 458 -2.03 11.06 3.73
CA HIS A 458 -3.07 12.08 3.59
C HIS A 458 -3.21 12.91 4.88
N GLY A 459 -4.19 13.78 4.97
CA GLY A 459 -4.49 14.56 6.19
C GLY A 459 -5.82 14.16 6.84
N GLU A 460 -6.41 15.07 7.62
CA GLU A 460 -7.60 14.83 8.43
C GLU A 460 -8.44 16.12 8.63
N GLU A 461 -9.78 16.01 8.59
CA GLU A 461 -10.69 17.13 8.90
C GLU A 461 -11.11 17.17 10.38
N PHE A 462 -11.07 18.37 10.96
CA PHE A 462 -11.53 18.74 12.32
C PHE A 462 -12.70 19.72 12.29
N TRP A 463 -13.63 19.57 11.34
CA TRP A 463 -14.77 20.47 11.07
C TRP A 463 -14.48 21.64 10.11
N ASP A 464 -13.31 21.67 9.49
CA ASP A 464 -12.84 22.72 8.57
C ASP A 464 -13.90 23.02 7.47
N HIS A 465 -14.37 22.01 6.74
CA HIS A 465 -15.46 22.12 5.76
C HIS A 465 -16.74 21.39 6.17
N ARG A 466 -17.08 21.49 7.47
CA ARG A 466 -18.25 20.84 8.10
C ARG A 466 -18.24 19.31 8.01
N SER A 467 -17.04 18.74 8.01
CA SER A 467 -16.82 17.31 7.96
C SER A 467 -15.76 16.91 8.99
N LEU A 468 -15.60 15.62 9.22
CA LEU A 468 -14.69 15.06 10.23
C LEU A 468 -14.06 13.81 9.65
N SER A 469 -12.81 13.58 10.02
CA SER A 469 -11.96 12.49 9.53
C SER A 469 -11.59 12.68 8.06
N HIS A 470 -11.44 11.60 7.31
CA HIS A 470 -10.90 11.65 5.95
C HIS A 470 -11.56 10.61 5.01
N GLY A 471 -11.14 10.62 3.75
CA GLY A 471 -11.33 9.59 2.74
C GLY A 471 -12.26 9.96 1.59
N PHE A 472 -13.07 11.01 1.71
CA PHE A 472 -14.07 11.34 0.70
C PHE A 472 -14.14 12.83 0.31
N ARG A 473 -13.44 13.73 1.01
CA ARG A 473 -13.19 15.09 0.50
C ARG A 473 -11.79 15.19 -0.08
N LEU A 474 -11.55 16.31 -0.73
CA LEU A 474 -10.29 16.60 -1.42
C LEU A 474 -9.86 18.03 -1.09
N PHE A 475 -10.18 18.51 0.13
CA PHE A 475 -9.74 19.81 0.66
C PHE A 475 -8.29 19.73 1.15
N GLU A 476 -7.61 20.86 1.30
CA GLU A 476 -6.17 20.94 1.65
C GLU A 476 -5.88 20.19 2.93
N GLU A 477 -6.80 20.19 3.89
CA GLU A 477 -6.71 19.46 5.16
C GLU A 477 -6.63 17.95 4.97
N GLU A 478 -7.17 17.39 3.89
CA GLU A 478 -7.06 15.96 3.56
C GLU A 478 -5.94 15.67 2.54
N ILE A 479 -5.62 16.59 1.63
CA ILE A 479 -4.71 16.28 0.51
C ILE A 479 -3.34 16.94 0.56
N ARG A 480 -3.14 18.01 1.34
CA ARG A 480 -1.84 18.67 1.48
C ARG A 480 -1.07 18.03 2.63
N VAL A 481 0.02 17.35 2.26
CA VAL A 481 0.83 16.54 3.18
C VAL A 481 2.22 17.14 3.35
N PRO A 482 2.89 16.93 4.50
CA PRO A 482 4.29 17.32 4.63
C PRO A 482 5.16 16.46 3.71
N LEU A 483 6.27 17.02 3.23
CA LEU A 483 7.33 16.27 2.56
C LEU A 483 8.69 16.90 2.88
N ILE A 484 9.50 16.17 3.64
CA ILE A 484 10.84 16.56 4.08
C ILE A 484 11.83 15.50 3.58
N ILE A 485 12.88 15.91 2.88
CA ILE A 485 13.88 15.00 2.31
C ILE A 485 15.28 15.42 2.78
N LYS A 486 15.86 14.62 3.67
CA LYS A 486 17.26 14.68 4.06
C LYS A 486 18.08 13.91 3.04
N LEU A 487 18.96 14.60 2.33
CA LEU A 487 19.90 13.95 1.41
C LEU A 487 21.17 13.49 2.16
N PRO A 488 21.93 12.51 1.62
CA PRO A 488 23.25 12.17 2.16
C PRO A 488 24.13 13.42 2.29
N GLN A 489 24.91 13.50 3.37
CA GLN A 489 25.75 14.63 3.74
C GLN A 489 24.97 15.95 3.93
N SER A 490 23.67 15.85 4.22
CA SER A 490 22.73 16.98 4.36
C SER A 490 22.84 17.96 3.18
N ARG A 491 23.04 17.42 1.97
CA ARG A 491 23.10 18.20 0.75
C ARG A 491 21.80 18.99 0.58
N ASN A 492 21.93 20.27 0.22
CA ASN A 492 20.81 21.21 0.10
C ASN A 492 20.04 21.46 1.41
N ALA A 493 20.67 21.23 2.57
CA ALA A 493 20.12 21.61 3.88
C ALA A 493 19.56 23.04 3.89
N GLY A 494 18.39 23.21 4.50
CA GLY A 494 17.67 24.49 4.60
C GLY A 494 16.97 24.95 3.31
N LEU A 495 17.06 24.19 2.21
CA LEU A 495 16.38 24.53 0.98
C LEU A 495 14.87 24.31 1.12
N ARG A 496 14.07 25.34 0.82
CA ARG A 496 12.61 25.26 0.82
C ARG A 496 12.07 25.40 -0.61
N ILE A 497 11.29 24.42 -1.05
CA ILE A 497 10.73 24.33 -2.39
C ILE A 497 9.23 24.65 -2.34
N ARG A 498 8.84 25.71 -3.05
CA ARG A 498 7.44 26.19 -3.13
C ARG A 498 6.64 25.63 -4.30
N ARG A 499 7.31 25.13 -5.33
CA ARG A 499 6.61 24.52 -6.45
C ARG A 499 5.80 23.33 -5.94
N GLN A 500 4.66 23.10 -6.57
CA GLN A 500 3.85 21.95 -6.23
C GLN A 500 4.53 20.64 -6.65
N VAL A 501 4.37 19.63 -5.81
CA VAL A 501 4.80 18.25 -6.04
C VAL A 501 3.71 17.28 -5.56
N GLY A 502 3.73 16.05 -6.04
CA GLY A 502 2.82 14.99 -5.61
C GLY A 502 3.57 13.83 -4.95
N LEU A 503 2.89 13.02 -4.14
CA LEU A 503 3.47 11.78 -3.59
C LEU A 503 3.90 10.79 -4.68
N ILE A 504 3.25 10.84 -5.85
CA ILE A 504 3.65 10.08 -7.04
C ILE A 504 5.06 10.46 -7.54
N ASP A 505 5.58 11.62 -7.15
CA ASP A 505 6.93 12.09 -7.50
C ASP A 505 8.00 11.66 -6.48
N VAL A 506 7.66 10.94 -5.41
CA VAL A 506 8.63 10.58 -4.36
C VAL A 506 9.55 9.44 -4.78
N ALA A 507 9.03 8.43 -5.48
CA ALA A 507 9.83 7.27 -5.91
C ALA A 507 10.95 7.63 -6.92
N PRO A 508 10.73 8.44 -7.97
CA PRO A 508 11.77 8.78 -8.94
C PRO A 508 13.06 9.43 -8.37
N PRO A 509 13.02 10.45 -7.49
CA PRO A 509 14.22 11.06 -6.91
C PRO A 509 14.93 10.13 -5.92
N ILE A 510 14.19 9.29 -5.17
CA ILE A 510 14.79 8.23 -4.36
C ILE A 510 15.63 7.32 -5.26
N LEU A 511 15.07 6.85 -6.37
CA LEU A 511 15.76 6.01 -7.35
C LEU A 511 16.96 6.72 -7.99
N ALA A 512 16.81 8.00 -8.36
CA ALA A 512 17.89 8.78 -8.94
C ALA A 512 19.07 8.94 -7.96
N GLU A 513 18.81 9.20 -6.68
CA GLU A 513 19.83 9.35 -5.64
C GLU A 513 20.69 8.08 -5.50
N VAL A 514 20.09 6.91 -5.71
CA VAL A 514 20.76 5.62 -5.58
C VAL A 514 21.34 5.09 -6.89
N GLY A 515 21.32 5.89 -7.97
CA GLY A 515 21.85 5.56 -9.30
C GLY A 515 20.89 4.79 -10.21
N LEU A 516 19.61 4.73 -9.87
CA LEU A 516 18.55 3.97 -10.57
C LEU A 516 17.54 4.89 -11.28
N GLY A 517 17.95 6.10 -11.65
CA GLY A 517 17.09 7.06 -12.34
C GLY A 517 16.46 6.46 -13.61
N GLY A 518 15.13 6.59 -13.73
CA GLY A 518 14.37 6.04 -14.86
C GLY A 518 13.97 4.56 -14.73
N ALA A 519 14.30 3.89 -13.62
CA ALA A 519 13.92 2.49 -13.39
C ALA A 519 12.41 2.26 -13.14
N MET A 520 11.65 3.33 -12.88
CA MET A 520 10.19 3.30 -12.81
C MET A 520 9.59 4.29 -13.79
N ALA A 521 8.52 3.86 -14.46
CA ALA A 521 7.68 4.74 -15.26
C ALA A 521 6.79 5.57 -14.32
N GLY A 522 6.87 6.88 -14.42
CA GLY A 522 6.02 7.79 -13.68
C GLY A 522 6.16 9.21 -14.25
N PRO A 523 5.14 10.07 -14.10
CA PRO A 523 5.19 11.46 -14.57
C PRO A 523 6.21 12.33 -13.80
N GLY A 524 6.91 11.74 -12.81
CA GLY A 524 7.76 12.43 -11.86
C GLY A 524 8.81 13.31 -12.52
N SER A 525 8.59 14.61 -12.40
CA SER A 525 9.62 15.61 -12.68
C SER A 525 10.75 15.48 -11.65
N PRO A 526 12.02 15.72 -12.02
CA PRO A 526 13.11 15.64 -11.06
C PRO A 526 12.83 16.61 -9.90
N LEU A 527 12.62 16.09 -8.67
CA LEU A 527 12.31 16.92 -7.50
C LEU A 527 13.34 18.06 -7.32
N PHE A 528 14.60 17.77 -7.67
CA PHE A 528 15.78 18.63 -7.51
C PHE A 528 16.25 19.35 -8.78
N ALA A 529 15.44 19.45 -9.85
CA ALA A 529 15.80 20.28 -11.01
C ALA A 529 16.00 21.75 -10.59
N LYS A 530 16.97 22.43 -11.24
CA LYS A 530 17.70 23.65 -10.79
C LYS A 530 16.94 24.66 -9.89
N PRO A 531 17.65 25.32 -8.93
CA PRO A 531 17.11 26.14 -7.85
C PRO A 531 16.41 27.46 -8.26
N ASN A 532 16.24 27.72 -9.55
CA ASN A 532 15.64 28.97 -10.05
C ASN A 532 14.12 28.90 -10.21
N ALA A 533 13.47 27.82 -9.76
CA ALA A 533 12.01 27.76 -9.73
C ALA A 533 11.44 28.54 -8.53
N THR A 534 11.73 29.84 -8.46
CA THR A 534 10.87 30.82 -7.78
C THR A 534 9.53 31.00 -8.50
N HIS A 535 9.34 30.30 -9.62
CA HIS A 535 8.09 30.26 -10.38
C HIS A 535 7.17 29.19 -9.81
N LEU A 536 5.94 29.62 -9.49
CA LEU A 536 4.81 28.74 -9.31
C LEU A 536 4.65 27.92 -10.60
N ASP A 537 4.76 26.60 -10.50
CA ASP A 537 4.42 25.69 -11.59
C ASP A 537 2.88 25.59 -11.65
N ASP A 538 2.32 25.84 -12.83
CA ASP A 538 0.88 25.74 -13.12
C ASP A 538 0.48 24.30 -13.51
N SER A 539 1.41 23.35 -13.42
CA SER A 539 1.13 21.93 -13.61
C SER A 539 0.13 21.43 -12.58
N PHE A 540 -0.93 20.79 -13.09
CA PHE A 540 -1.98 20.24 -12.24
C PHE A 540 -1.62 18.82 -11.84
N TYR A 541 -1.66 18.57 -10.54
CA TYR A 541 -1.65 17.23 -9.99
C TYR A 541 -3.08 16.77 -9.70
N VAL A 542 -3.20 15.46 -9.57
CA VAL A 542 -4.46 14.77 -9.45
C VAL A 542 -4.55 14.12 -8.09
N SER A 543 -5.67 14.35 -7.41
CA SER A 543 -6.09 13.56 -6.24
C SER A 543 -7.46 12.96 -6.50
N GLU A 544 -7.64 11.69 -6.20
CA GLU A 544 -8.87 10.93 -6.51
C GLU A 544 -9.38 10.20 -5.27
N THR A 545 -10.69 10.05 -5.19
CA THR A 545 -11.30 9.10 -4.26
C THR A 545 -12.46 8.39 -4.94
N ALA A 546 -12.55 7.08 -4.72
CA ALA A 546 -13.75 6.28 -4.93
C ALA A 546 -14.25 5.65 -3.61
N ALA A 547 -13.74 6.14 -2.47
CA ALA A 547 -14.07 5.59 -1.16
C ALA A 547 -15.56 5.75 -0.86
N GLN A 548 -16.13 4.74 -0.21
CA GLN A 548 -17.53 4.76 0.26
C GLN A 548 -18.57 5.00 -0.85
N GLY A 549 -18.22 4.74 -2.12
CA GLY A 549 -19.09 5.05 -3.25
C GLY A 549 -19.19 6.55 -3.52
N ILE A 550 -18.15 7.34 -3.24
CA ILE A 550 -18.05 8.73 -3.69
C ILE A 550 -16.93 8.77 -4.70
N MET A 551 -17.23 9.14 -5.93
CA MET A 551 -16.21 9.29 -6.97
C MET A 551 -15.98 10.77 -7.24
N ARG A 552 -14.81 11.27 -6.87
CA ARG A 552 -14.37 12.65 -7.10
C ARG A 552 -12.92 12.68 -7.58
N LEU A 553 -12.63 13.67 -8.41
CA LEU A 553 -11.28 14.03 -8.82
C LEU A 553 -11.03 15.49 -8.47
N CYS A 554 -9.83 15.76 -8.01
CA CYS A 554 -9.29 17.09 -7.79
C CYS A 554 -8.15 17.33 -8.78
N LEU A 555 -8.23 18.42 -9.54
CA LEU A 555 -7.10 19.02 -10.22
C LEU A 555 -6.59 20.16 -9.33
N ARG A 556 -5.38 20.00 -8.79
CA ARG A 556 -4.75 20.97 -7.88
C ARG A 556 -3.49 21.51 -8.55
N SER A 557 -3.32 22.82 -8.63
CA SER A 557 -2.05 23.49 -8.92
C SER A 557 -1.67 24.39 -7.75
N SER A 558 -0.52 25.04 -7.82
CA SER A 558 -0.07 25.94 -6.75
C SER A 558 -0.94 27.19 -6.57
N VAL A 559 -1.90 27.43 -7.48
CA VAL A 559 -2.77 28.61 -7.50
C VAL A 559 -4.25 28.28 -7.56
N LEU A 560 -4.62 27.19 -8.23
CA LEU A 560 -6.01 26.86 -8.51
C LEU A 560 -6.31 25.43 -8.09
N LYS A 561 -7.52 25.24 -7.61
CA LYS A 561 -8.02 23.93 -7.24
C LYS A 561 -9.43 23.73 -7.74
N TYR A 562 -9.62 22.67 -8.51
CA TYR A 562 -10.91 22.31 -9.09
C TYR A 562 -11.27 20.89 -8.67
N ILE A 563 -12.47 20.72 -8.10
CA ILE A 563 -12.97 19.42 -7.65
C ILE A 563 -14.28 19.11 -8.37
N THR A 564 -14.32 17.94 -9.01
CA THR A 564 -15.51 17.47 -9.71
C THR A 564 -16.69 17.26 -8.74
N PRO A 565 -17.94 17.40 -9.23
CA PRO A 565 -19.11 16.96 -8.48
C PRO A 565 -19.08 15.44 -8.30
N ASN A 566 -19.73 14.91 -7.27
CA ASN A 566 -19.83 13.46 -7.05
C ASN A 566 -20.54 12.77 -8.23
N ILE A 567 -19.96 11.66 -8.70
CA ILE A 567 -20.43 10.89 -9.85
C ILE A 567 -21.21 9.61 -9.41
N TYR A 568 -21.38 9.33 -8.11
CA TYR A 568 -21.95 8.04 -7.63
C TYR A 568 -23.16 8.14 -6.66
N ASN A 569 -24.07 7.16 -6.76
CA ASN A 569 -25.28 6.96 -5.93
C ASN A 569 -25.10 5.79 -4.94
N TYR A 570 -25.07 6.06 -3.64
CA TYR A 570 -25.11 5.01 -2.61
C TYR A 570 -26.58 4.66 -2.26
N LYS A 571 -26.98 3.38 -2.40
CA LYS A 571 -28.30 2.84 -2.00
C LYS A 571 -29.53 3.64 -2.52
N GLY A 572 -29.48 4.16 -3.74
CA GLY A 572 -30.59 4.90 -4.34
C GLY A 572 -30.76 6.35 -3.84
N LEU A 573 -29.92 6.80 -2.91
CA LEU A 573 -29.81 8.21 -2.53
C LEU A 573 -28.77 8.88 -3.43
N SER A 574 -29.23 9.81 -4.26
CA SER A 574 -28.35 10.64 -5.10
C SER A 574 -27.94 11.87 -4.31
N TYR A 575 -26.77 11.81 -3.68
CA TYR A 575 -26.13 13.00 -3.12
C TYR A 575 -25.18 13.58 -4.16
N ARG A 576 -25.61 14.69 -4.77
CA ARG A 576 -24.78 15.44 -5.71
C ARG A 576 -23.98 16.46 -4.92
N SER A 577 -22.74 16.13 -4.56
CA SER A 577 -21.83 17.16 -4.05
C SER A 577 -21.60 18.21 -5.13
N PRO A 578 -21.49 19.49 -4.75
CA PRO A 578 -21.28 20.55 -5.72
C PRO A 578 -19.93 20.39 -6.42
N GLU A 579 -19.88 20.94 -7.63
CA GLU A 579 -18.63 21.27 -8.29
C GLU A 579 -17.97 22.44 -7.54
N LEU A 580 -16.66 22.39 -7.36
CA LEU A 580 -15.91 23.35 -6.56
C LEU A 580 -14.72 23.89 -7.35
N LEU A 581 -14.48 25.20 -7.24
CA LEU A 581 -13.32 25.89 -7.78
C LEU A 581 -12.82 26.90 -6.74
N TYR A 582 -11.53 26.87 -6.42
CA TYR A 582 -10.91 27.76 -5.44
C TYR A 582 -9.62 28.38 -6.01
N ASP A 583 -9.38 29.63 -5.61
CA ASP A 583 -8.10 30.33 -5.80
C ASP A 583 -7.27 30.20 -4.52
N LEU A 584 -6.33 29.26 -4.51
CA LEU A 584 -5.51 28.97 -3.34
C LEU A 584 -4.54 30.10 -2.96
N ARG A 585 -4.32 31.08 -3.84
CA ARG A 585 -3.45 32.22 -3.53
C ARG A 585 -4.15 33.22 -2.61
N ASN A 586 -5.43 33.46 -2.85
CA ASN A 586 -6.22 34.44 -2.11
C ASN A 586 -7.14 33.78 -1.07
N ASP A 587 -7.49 32.52 -1.26
CA ASP A 587 -8.35 31.70 -0.40
C ASP A 587 -7.69 30.33 -0.11
N PRO A 588 -6.60 30.30 0.68
CA PRO A 588 -5.89 29.06 1.01
C PRO A 588 -6.71 28.10 1.88
N HIS A 589 -7.84 28.55 2.44
CA HIS A 589 -8.75 27.76 3.26
C HIS A 589 -10.00 27.30 2.49
N GLU A 590 -10.07 27.54 1.18
CA GLU A 590 -11.13 27.04 0.31
C GLU A 590 -12.54 27.40 0.79
N THR A 591 -12.73 28.65 1.21
CA THR A 591 -13.97 29.18 1.77
C THR A 591 -14.91 29.77 0.72
N GLU A 592 -14.41 30.22 -0.43
CA GLU A 592 -15.17 30.88 -1.48
C GLU A 592 -15.17 30.08 -2.80
N ASN A 593 -16.29 29.43 -3.11
CA ASN A 593 -16.44 28.64 -4.35
C ASN A 593 -16.66 29.55 -5.58
N LEU A 594 -15.69 29.56 -6.49
CA LEU A 594 -15.64 30.40 -7.69
C LEU A 594 -16.41 29.87 -8.90
N VAL A 595 -17.03 28.68 -8.84
CA VAL A 595 -17.71 28.06 -10.00
C VAL A 595 -18.73 28.98 -10.68
N ALA A 596 -19.51 29.74 -9.89
CA ALA A 596 -20.52 30.66 -10.43
C ALA A 596 -19.93 31.96 -10.98
N PHE A 597 -18.73 32.33 -10.52
CA PHE A 597 -18.05 33.56 -10.88
C PHE A 597 -17.11 33.38 -12.09
N GLU A 598 -16.60 32.16 -12.30
CA GLU A 598 -15.61 31.82 -13.33
C GLU A 598 -16.08 30.66 -14.25
N PRO A 599 -17.17 30.84 -15.02
CA PRO A 599 -17.82 29.74 -15.75
C PRO A 599 -16.97 29.15 -16.89
N GLU A 600 -16.22 29.97 -17.63
CA GLU A 600 -15.37 29.49 -18.73
C GLU A 600 -14.14 28.74 -18.23
N LEU A 601 -13.50 29.24 -17.16
CA LEU A 601 -12.40 28.55 -16.50
C LEU A 601 -12.88 27.21 -15.91
N THR A 602 -14.01 27.22 -15.20
CA THR A 602 -14.62 26.01 -14.64
C THR A 602 -14.88 24.97 -15.73
N LYS A 603 -15.44 25.38 -16.87
CA LYS A 603 -15.67 24.49 -18.01
C LYS A 603 -14.36 23.89 -18.54
N SER A 604 -13.31 24.71 -18.70
CA SER A 604 -12.00 24.23 -19.16
C SER A 604 -11.38 23.20 -18.18
N LEU A 605 -11.44 23.48 -16.88
CA LEU A 605 -10.91 22.58 -15.84
C LEU A 605 -11.72 21.29 -15.73
N ARG A 606 -13.05 21.36 -15.91
CA ARG A 606 -13.91 20.18 -16.00
C ARG A 606 -13.52 19.28 -17.17
N GLU A 607 -13.36 19.86 -18.35
CA GLU A 607 -12.93 19.11 -19.54
C GLU A 607 -11.55 18.48 -19.33
N LYS A 608 -10.62 19.19 -18.69
CA LYS A 608 -9.30 18.67 -18.32
C LYS A 608 -9.40 17.51 -17.33
N ALA A 609 -10.16 17.67 -16.24
CA ALA A 609 -10.33 16.67 -15.19
C ALA A 609 -10.88 15.36 -15.75
N TYR A 610 -11.87 15.48 -16.64
CA TYR A 610 -12.41 14.34 -17.36
C TYR A 610 -11.38 13.68 -18.26
N ARG A 611 -10.65 14.43 -19.09
CA ARG A 611 -9.57 13.85 -19.91
C ARG A 611 -8.53 13.10 -19.06
N THR A 612 -8.23 13.60 -17.86
CA THR A 612 -7.30 12.96 -16.93
C THR A 612 -7.85 11.65 -16.35
N LEU A 613 -9.11 11.60 -15.90
CA LEU A 613 -9.76 10.32 -15.53
C LEU A 613 -9.79 9.31 -16.68
N PHE A 614 -9.88 9.82 -17.90
CA PHE A 614 -10.02 9.02 -19.11
C PHE A 614 -8.69 8.73 -19.80
N ASP A 615 -7.56 8.93 -19.13
CA ASP A 615 -6.21 8.78 -19.69
C ASP A 615 -6.11 7.57 -20.62
N LEU A 616 -5.92 7.88 -21.91
CA LEU A 616 -6.02 6.99 -23.08
C LEU A 616 -4.82 6.03 -23.16
N SER A 617 -4.01 5.96 -22.12
CA SER A 617 -2.79 5.18 -22.01
C SER A 617 -3.01 3.73 -21.56
N SER A 618 -4.17 3.41 -20.98
CA SER A 618 -4.53 2.06 -20.53
C SER A 618 -5.24 1.27 -21.64
N PRO A 619 -4.80 0.04 -21.99
CA PRO A 619 -5.52 -0.78 -22.98
C PRO A 619 -6.92 -1.15 -22.45
N GLY A 620 -7.94 -0.64 -23.14
CA GLY A 620 -9.35 -0.83 -22.78
C GLY A 620 -10.26 0.22 -23.40
N TRP A 621 -11.55 -0.08 -23.49
CA TRP A 621 -12.52 0.78 -24.13
C TRP A 621 -13.40 1.50 -23.09
N ARG A 622 -13.50 2.82 -23.24
CA ARG A 622 -14.35 3.68 -22.41
C ARG A 622 -15.33 4.44 -23.30
N ILE A 623 -16.62 4.33 -23.02
CA ILE A 623 -17.70 4.97 -23.77
C ILE A 623 -18.43 5.95 -22.85
N LEU A 624 -18.39 7.22 -23.22
CA LEU A 624 -19.12 8.29 -22.52
C LEU A 624 -20.35 8.70 -23.33
N PHE A 625 -21.50 8.72 -22.65
CA PHE A 625 -22.79 9.16 -23.15
C PHE A 625 -23.16 10.51 -22.50
N SER A 626 -23.71 11.44 -23.28
CA SER A 626 -24.24 12.71 -22.77
C SER A 626 -25.64 12.96 -23.30
N THR A 627 -26.59 13.26 -22.41
CA THR A 627 -27.99 13.51 -22.79
C THR A 627 -28.61 14.65 -21.97
N PRO A 628 -29.72 15.25 -22.45
CA PRO A 628 -30.61 16.05 -21.60
C PRO A 628 -31.21 15.22 -20.45
N ARG A 629 -31.73 15.88 -19.41
CA ARG A 629 -32.47 15.22 -18.32
C ARG A 629 -33.65 14.41 -18.90
N GLN A 630 -33.84 13.18 -18.41
CA GLN A 630 -34.97 12.27 -18.70
C GLN A 630 -34.94 11.47 -20.01
N SER A 631 -33.81 11.38 -20.74
CA SER A 631 -33.71 10.45 -21.88
C SER A 631 -33.53 9.00 -21.43
N LYS A 632 -34.17 8.04 -22.11
CA LYS A 632 -33.89 6.60 -21.93
C LYS A 632 -32.96 6.11 -23.03
N PHE A 633 -32.03 5.23 -22.65
CA PHE A 633 -31.11 4.60 -23.59
C PHE A 633 -31.09 3.09 -23.38
N TRP A 634 -30.93 2.37 -24.46
CA TRP A 634 -30.59 0.96 -24.46
C TRP A 634 -29.61 0.70 -25.59
N GLY A 635 -28.77 -0.31 -25.42
CA GLY A 635 -27.73 -0.57 -26.39
C GLY A 635 -27.09 -1.91 -26.21
N GLU A 636 -26.35 -2.27 -27.24
CA GLU A 636 -25.66 -3.52 -27.34
C GLU A 636 -24.23 -3.28 -27.84
N ILE A 637 -23.29 -3.91 -27.17
CA ILE A 637 -21.87 -3.86 -27.50
C ILE A 637 -21.44 -5.29 -27.81
N ARG A 638 -20.77 -5.49 -28.95
CA ARG A 638 -20.24 -6.77 -29.39
C ARG A 638 -18.75 -6.67 -29.69
N SER A 639 -18.00 -7.71 -29.34
CA SER A 639 -16.57 -7.82 -29.64
C SER A 639 -16.22 -9.22 -30.12
N ASP A 640 -15.15 -9.33 -30.91
CA ASP A 640 -14.52 -10.61 -31.25
C ASP A 640 -13.58 -11.11 -30.12
N GLY A 641 -13.25 -10.25 -29.16
CA GLY A 641 -12.47 -10.58 -27.95
C GLY A 641 -13.34 -10.83 -26.72
N GLN A 642 -12.71 -11.29 -25.62
CA GLN A 642 -13.36 -11.54 -24.34
C GLN A 642 -13.41 -10.30 -23.46
N PHE A 643 -14.59 -9.95 -22.93
CA PHE A 643 -14.69 -8.91 -21.92
C PHE A 643 -14.15 -9.41 -20.58
N ARG A 644 -13.10 -8.78 -20.06
CA ARG A 644 -12.46 -9.15 -18.78
C ARG A 644 -13.10 -8.46 -17.59
N ASP A 645 -13.19 -7.15 -17.69
CA ASP A 645 -13.70 -6.31 -16.62
C ASP A 645 -14.73 -5.36 -17.20
N ILE A 646 -15.95 -5.36 -16.69
CA ILE A 646 -16.97 -4.37 -17.05
C ILE A 646 -17.29 -3.56 -15.81
N TYR A 647 -17.04 -2.26 -15.90
CA TYR A 647 -17.40 -1.29 -14.89
C TYR A 647 -18.53 -0.44 -15.45
N SER A 648 -19.76 -0.73 -15.01
CA SER A 648 -20.87 0.20 -15.12
C SER A 648 -20.83 1.12 -13.90
N LEU A 649 -20.65 2.42 -14.11
CA LEU A 649 -20.88 3.41 -13.05
C LEU A 649 -22.39 3.73 -12.98
N PRO A 650 -22.93 4.27 -11.85
CA PRO A 650 -24.36 4.24 -11.51
C PRO A 650 -25.29 5.13 -12.36
N CYS A 651 -24.80 5.60 -13.49
CA CYS A 651 -25.60 6.14 -14.58
C CYS A 651 -26.14 5.04 -15.52
N LEU A 652 -25.84 3.76 -15.25
CA LEU A 652 -26.46 2.52 -15.74
C LEU A 652 -27.17 1.83 -14.54
N ASP A 653 -28.49 1.63 -14.55
CA ASP A 653 -29.18 0.91 -13.43
C ASP A 653 -29.11 -0.59 -13.68
N GLU A 654 -29.03 -1.04 -14.95
CA GLU A 654 -28.94 -2.46 -15.28
C GLU A 654 -28.08 -2.70 -16.54
N VAL A 655 -26.99 -3.46 -16.36
CA VAL A 655 -26.48 -4.31 -17.45
C VAL A 655 -27.44 -5.48 -17.49
N VAL A 656 -28.23 -5.55 -18.56
CA VAL A 656 -29.29 -6.54 -18.73
C VAL A 656 -28.70 -7.93 -19.00
N ASP A 657 -27.54 -7.96 -19.67
CA ASP A 657 -26.84 -9.19 -20.02
C ASP A 657 -25.35 -8.90 -20.23
N HIS A 658 -24.49 -9.79 -19.73
CA HIS A 658 -23.05 -9.78 -19.94
C HIS A 658 -22.55 -11.20 -20.19
N SER A 659 -21.98 -11.41 -21.36
CA SER A 659 -21.33 -12.66 -21.76
C SER A 659 -20.00 -12.36 -22.45
N ASP A 660 -19.21 -13.42 -22.68
CA ASP A 660 -17.83 -13.34 -23.18
C ASP A 660 -17.65 -12.50 -24.46
N HIS A 661 -18.69 -12.10 -25.18
CA HIS A 661 -18.57 -11.30 -26.41
C HIS A 661 -19.64 -10.22 -26.55
N GLN A 662 -20.48 -10.03 -25.53
CA GLN A 662 -21.65 -9.17 -25.64
C GLN A 662 -22.01 -8.50 -24.32
N ILE A 663 -22.33 -7.21 -24.40
CA ILE A 663 -22.87 -6.41 -23.28
C ILE A 663 -24.19 -5.81 -23.75
N ARG A 664 -25.29 -6.06 -23.03
CA ARG A 664 -26.57 -5.38 -23.22
C ARG A 664 -26.93 -4.55 -22.01
N PHE A 665 -27.47 -3.36 -22.24
CA PHE A 665 -27.85 -2.45 -21.17
C PHE A 665 -29.13 -1.67 -21.51
N ALA A 666 -29.86 -1.26 -20.48
CA ALA A 666 -31.05 -0.41 -20.59
C ALA A 666 -31.20 0.49 -19.35
N LYS A 667 -31.50 1.79 -19.52
CA LYS A 667 -31.81 2.70 -18.39
C LYS A 667 -32.49 4.02 -18.79
N ALA A 668 -33.21 4.62 -17.84
CA ALA A 668 -33.57 6.04 -17.81
C ALA A 668 -32.47 6.91 -17.18
N LEU A 669 -31.99 7.93 -17.90
CA LEU A 669 -30.94 8.84 -17.44
C LEU A 669 -31.50 9.92 -16.52
N LYS A 670 -31.03 9.91 -15.27
CA LYS A 670 -31.33 10.95 -14.26
C LYS A 670 -30.29 12.08 -14.26
N THR A 671 -29.14 11.90 -14.94
CA THR A 671 -28.01 12.84 -15.01
C THR A 671 -27.69 13.23 -16.46
N TYR A 672 -26.88 14.28 -16.66
CA TYR A 672 -26.50 14.79 -17.99
C TYR A 672 -25.39 13.97 -18.69
N GLU A 673 -24.64 13.14 -17.94
CA GLU A 673 -23.49 12.37 -18.42
C GLU A 673 -23.51 10.97 -17.83
N SER A 674 -23.00 9.98 -18.58
CA SER A 674 -22.96 8.57 -18.21
C SER A 674 -21.76 7.85 -18.83
N LEU A 675 -21.14 6.91 -18.11
CA LEU A 675 -19.94 6.19 -18.57
C LEU A 675 -20.13 4.68 -18.47
N LEU A 676 -19.73 3.98 -19.54
CA LEU A 676 -19.52 2.54 -19.55
C LEU A 676 -18.05 2.26 -19.88
N SER A 677 -17.38 1.46 -19.04
CA SER A 677 -15.98 1.08 -19.23
C SER A 677 -15.87 -0.43 -19.27
N PHE A 678 -15.08 -0.96 -20.20
CA PHE A 678 -14.80 -2.38 -20.26
C PHE A 678 -13.41 -2.67 -20.83
N ARG A 679 -12.81 -3.77 -20.37
CA ARG A 679 -11.54 -4.29 -20.87
C ARG A 679 -11.78 -5.51 -21.75
N LEU A 680 -11.02 -5.63 -22.83
CA LEU A 680 -11.08 -6.72 -23.78
C LEU A 680 -9.78 -7.53 -23.77
N GLU A 681 -9.86 -8.83 -24.07
CA GLU A 681 -8.72 -9.70 -24.31
C GLU A 681 -8.90 -10.53 -25.60
N PRO A 682 -7.94 -10.46 -26.55
CA PRO A 682 -6.82 -9.52 -26.57
C PRO A 682 -7.32 -8.06 -26.70
N PRO A 683 -6.58 -7.07 -26.16
CA PRO A 683 -7.03 -5.67 -26.10
C PRO A 683 -7.23 -5.05 -27.48
N ASP A 684 -6.55 -5.59 -28.50
CA ASP A 684 -6.57 -5.11 -29.87
C ASP A 684 -7.69 -5.75 -30.72
N MET A 685 -8.87 -5.96 -30.13
CA MET A 685 -10.04 -6.47 -30.85
C MET A 685 -11.03 -5.35 -31.19
N PRO A 686 -11.65 -5.39 -32.39
CA PRO A 686 -12.65 -4.42 -32.78
C PRO A 686 -13.94 -4.62 -31.98
N LEU A 687 -14.64 -3.52 -31.74
CA LEU A 687 -15.87 -3.48 -30.99
C LEU A 687 -16.97 -2.80 -31.80
N THR A 688 -18.12 -3.43 -31.93
CA THR A 688 -19.31 -2.82 -32.53
C THR A 688 -20.26 -2.34 -31.43
N VAL A 689 -20.65 -1.08 -31.51
CA VAL A 689 -21.57 -0.45 -30.55
C VAL A 689 -22.83 0.00 -31.29
N GLU A 690 -23.98 -0.49 -30.83
CA GLU A 690 -25.30 -0.06 -31.28
C GLU A 690 -26.05 0.58 -30.11
N LEU A 691 -26.54 1.80 -30.32
CA LEU A 691 -27.29 2.57 -29.32
C LEU A 691 -28.70 2.87 -29.81
N LYS A 692 -29.67 2.91 -28.91
CA LYS A 692 -31.02 3.38 -29.19
C LYS A 692 -31.43 4.31 -28.05
N ILE A 693 -31.94 5.48 -28.43
CA ILE A 693 -32.30 6.55 -27.50
C ILE A 693 -33.75 6.95 -27.78
N ASP A 694 -34.59 7.02 -26.74
CA ASP A 694 -35.99 7.43 -26.90
C ASP A 694 -36.08 8.89 -27.39
N GLY A 695 -36.55 9.06 -28.63
CA GLY A 695 -37.16 10.30 -29.13
C GLY A 695 -36.24 11.49 -29.45
N ASN A 696 -34.91 11.36 -29.44
CA ASN A 696 -34.02 12.48 -29.78
C ASN A 696 -32.71 12.06 -30.48
N GLN A 697 -32.72 12.09 -31.83
CA GLN A 697 -31.55 11.77 -32.65
C GLN A 697 -30.34 12.69 -32.37
N ALA A 698 -30.57 13.94 -31.94
CA ALA A 698 -29.49 14.90 -31.62
C ALA A 698 -28.67 14.52 -30.37
N CYS A 699 -29.12 13.53 -29.59
CA CYS A 699 -28.33 12.95 -28.50
C CYS A 699 -27.22 12.03 -29.02
N LEU A 700 -27.37 11.41 -30.19
CA LEU A 700 -26.35 10.53 -30.78
C LEU A 700 -25.09 11.33 -31.17
N ASP A 701 -25.26 12.55 -31.65
CA ASP A 701 -24.17 13.48 -31.97
C ASP A 701 -23.35 13.91 -30.73
N ARG A 702 -23.78 13.52 -29.53
CA ARG A 702 -23.13 13.80 -28.24
C ARG A 702 -22.45 12.58 -27.61
N VAL A 703 -22.54 11.41 -28.23
CA VAL A 703 -21.75 10.23 -27.84
C VAL A 703 -20.29 10.51 -28.15
N ARG A 704 -19.40 10.25 -27.20
CA ARG A 704 -17.97 10.49 -27.35
C ARG A 704 -17.20 9.21 -27.02
N ILE A 705 -16.28 8.87 -27.92
CA ILE A 705 -15.32 7.78 -27.75
C ILE A 705 -13.97 8.41 -27.43
N GLY A 706 -13.31 7.96 -26.36
CA GLY A 706 -11.97 8.45 -26.01
C GLY A 706 -11.85 9.97 -25.90
N GLY A 707 -12.95 10.66 -25.56
CA GLY A 707 -12.97 12.11 -25.30
C GLY A 707 -12.98 13.07 -26.49
N GLY A 708 -13.19 12.65 -27.76
CA GLY A 708 -13.02 13.61 -28.86
C GLY A 708 -13.89 13.50 -30.12
N ARG A 709 -14.36 12.30 -30.51
CA ARG A 709 -15.10 12.15 -31.77
C ARG A 709 -16.58 11.85 -31.53
N PRO A 710 -17.51 12.59 -32.17
CA PRO A 710 -18.91 12.16 -32.30
C PRO A 710 -18.96 10.79 -32.96
N ALA A 711 -19.69 9.86 -32.36
CA ALA A 711 -19.89 8.55 -32.93
C ALA A 711 -21.10 8.57 -33.89
N SER A 712 -20.97 7.96 -35.07
CA SER A 712 -22.14 7.53 -35.85
C SER A 712 -22.84 6.38 -35.11
N ASN A 713 -24.06 5.98 -35.49
CA ASN A 713 -24.72 4.86 -34.82
C ASN A 713 -25.39 3.94 -35.85
N PRO A 714 -25.05 2.63 -35.89
CA PRO A 714 -24.00 1.97 -35.12
C PRO A 714 -22.60 2.51 -35.48
N PHE A 715 -21.62 2.21 -34.64
CA PHE A 715 -20.22 2.52 -34.91
C PHE A 715 -19.32 1.36 -34.52
N THR A 716 -18.22 1.24 -35.27
CA THR A 716 -17.16 0.28 -34.97
C THR A 716 -15.96 1.03 -34.43
N LEU A 717 -15.47 0.52 -33.33
CA LEU A 717 -14.28 0.94 -32.62
C LEU A 717 -13.18 -0.06 -32.97
N ASN A 718 -12.18 0.41 -33.71
CA ASN A 718 -11.00 -0.37 -34.01
C ASN A 718 -9.88 0.08 -33.06
N PRO A 719 -9.05 -0.85 -32.55
CA PRO A 719 -7.96 -0.58 -31.61
C PRO A 719 -7.09 0.62 -31.97
#